data_AF-R9ARZ1-F1
#
_entry.id   AF-R9ARZ1-F1
#
_cell.length_a   1.000
_cell.length_b   1.000
_cell.length_c   1.000
_cell.angle_alpha   90.00
_cell.angle_beta   90.00
_cell.angle_gamma   90.00
#
_symmetry.space_group_name_H-M   'P 1'
#
loop_
_entity.id
_entity.type
_entity.pdbx_description
1 polymer ?
#
loop_
_entity_poly.entity_id
_entity_poly.type
_entity_poly.pdbx_seq_one_letter_code
_entity_poly.pdbx_strand_id
1 'polypeptide(L)'
;MSGYELDVKSFEKRYKKIQSAWHDTENEDYAAFRNVEAIIVPVGDLDEDSTFRKSTSLQNWLLGYEFPTTISVFLPDNTIIFIASNTKTKILKQLENAADINVELVTKTKDQEATKKALEGVVDKLSGKTIGLFMKEEATGKSIEDWNNISSGKFGQEVDITPAMASVTAPKDLNEQRNHKYASQLSSHLLKWGIDKIMGYIDSEKKINHFAVAELIERKAAKNEDHTDANDLTFWKKLKNFNEIEYSSSETVYTPIIQSGGEYNLKPSAMSNENNLKAGVITASLGMRYKSYCSNIGRTFFIDPHKSQEENYTFLLELQKRVLSKMTPGTQLSTIYETAVDFIRKTKPDLLDKLSKNLGFATGIYFRDSTFMISQKSTRTISKGMVFNLAIGFTDIKDPKSSGKNYALSLIDTVLVTDEGGNCLTEGNKSNRDVMLFMENDDEEDTDVEVKPKKASSPKKKRPSGDLDGAVVGSRMLRGKTRNAGRETDQSTSHKIKEHQRILHEAKNEEGLQRFAGGKDSSNGSQPGVFRRFDSYKREQQVPINRDLRILVDTKAQTVIIPINGFIVPVHVSTIKNTSKTEEGDYTSLRINFITPGQSVGKKEDMVFEDPDSMFIRSVTFRSTDKLRFSDLNKDINELKKLSTKRAAEKREMADVVEQEKLTEIRGRRPTRLGEVFARPIEGKRLAGDLDIHANGVRYTTPTRDQKIDVLFSNVKHFFFQPCEHELVVLVHFHLKAPIMIGKKKTRDVQFYREASDASFDDTGNRKRKIRYGDEDEIELEQEERRRRNALNKEFKAFAEKVAEASEDRFDVDIPYRELGFQGVPNRTGVLLQPTTECLVQLTDPPFTIITLAEVELAHLERVSFGLKTFDIVFVFSDFTKPVMHINSIQASQLDNVKEWLDSSDIPLSEGPASLNWGAVMKTVNEDPKDFFESGGWTFLGGSGEAEQGSDESEPESTYDMSEDASDDDDEGSDDFDDSDGGSESDASDASEVSGESWDALERRAEKSDRKHYKGGEEEAESKSKGRRR
;
A
#
# COMPACT_ATOMS: atom_id res chain seq x y z
N MET A 1 -24.03 -26.18 3.99
CA MET A 1 -24.16 -25.20 5.08
C MET A 1 -22.94 -25.32 6.00
N SER A 2 -21.80 -24.74 5.62
CA SER A 2 -20.57 -24.80 6.42
C SER A 2 -19.81 -23.48 6.26
N GLY A 3 -20.21 -22.45 6.99
CA GLY A 3 -19.56 -21.14 6.93
C GLY A 3 -19.66 -20.29 8.20
N TYR A 4 -20.73 -20.46 9.00
CA TYR A 4 -20.92 -19.72 10.26
C TYR A 4 -21.03 -20.69 11.44
N GLU A 5 -20.09 -20.58 12.39
CA GLU A 5 -20.05 -21.35 13.63
C GLU A 5 -20.22 -20.38 14.81
N LEU A 6 -21.30 -20.55 15.58
CA LEU A 6 -21.58 -19.69 16.74
C LEU A 6 -20.91 -20.27 17.99
N ASP A 7 -20.28 -19.42 18.80
CA ASP A 7 -19.76 -19.82 20.12
C ASP A 7 -20.91 -19.89 21.15
N VAL A 8 -21.59 -21.05 21.18
CA VAL A 8 -22.73 -21.30 22.06
C VAL A 8 -22.38 -21.10 23.54
N LYS A 9 -21.15 -21.44 23.96
CA LYS A 9 -20.71 -21.29 25.37
C LYS A 9 -20.57 -19.83 25.75
N SER A 10 -19.99 -19.01 24.86
CA SER A 10 -19.92 -17.56 25.07
C SER A 10 -21.31 -16.93 25.09
N PHE A 11 -22.20 -17.37 24.19
CA PHE A 11 -23.61 -16.94 24.19
C PHE A 11 -24.31 -17.25 25.53
N GLU A 12 -24.23 -18.50 26.00
CA GLU A 12 -24.82 -18.93 27.28
C GLU A 12 -24.35 -18.06 28.45
N LYS A 13 -23.03 -17.88 28.56
CA LYS A 13 -22.42 -17.09 29.63
C LYS A 13 -22.88 -15.64 29.60
N ARG A 14 -22.92 -15.03 28.41
CA ARG A 14 -23.30 -13.62 28.22
C ARG A 14 -24.79 -13.40 28.44
N TYR A 15 -25.63 -14.31 27.96
CA TYR A 15 -27.07 -14.27 28.20
C TYR A 15 -27.40 -14.44 29.69
N LYS A 16 -26.78 -15.42 30.37
CA LYS A 16 -26.92 -15.59 31.83
C LYS A 16 -26.44 -14.35 32.60
N LYS A 17 -25.45 -13.61 32.10
CA LYS A 17 -25.01 -12.32 32.66
C LYS A 17 -26.10 -11.24 32.55
N ILE A 18 -26.77 -11.14 31.40
CA ILE A 18 -27.92 -10.23 31.22
C ILE A 18 -29.04 -10.61 32.20
N GLN A 19 -29.42 -11.90 32.26
CA GLN A 19 -30.48 -12.38 33.13
C GLN A 19 -30.16 -12.14 34.61
N SER A 20 -28.93 -12.42 35.04
CA SER A 20 -28.50 -12.16 36.42
C SER A 20 -28.61 -10.68 36.78
N ALA A 21 -28.23 -9.78 35.87
CA ALA A 21 -28.37 -8.34 36.07
C ALA A 21 -29.83 -7.87 36.05
N TRP A 22 -30.70 -8.54 35.28
CA TRP A 22 -32.13 -8.24 35.23
C TRP A 22 -32.82 -8.60 36.55
N HIS A 23 -32.42 -9.71 37.18
CA HIS A 23 -32.95 -10.16 38.48
C HIS A 23 -32.27 -9.51 39.70
N ASP A 24 -31.16 -8.80 39.51
CA ASP A 24 -30.47 -8.06 40.56
C ASP A 24 -31.17 -6.73 40.84
N THR A 25 -32.05 -6.77 41.85
CA THR A 25 -32.81 -5.60 42.29
C THR A 25 -32.05 -4.71 43.27
N GLU A 26 -30.92 -5.14 43.80
CA GLU A 26 -30.14 -4.38 44.80
C GLU A 26 -29.16 -3.40 44.13
N ASN A 27 -28.63 -3.76 42.97
CA ASN A 27 -27.64 -2.94 42.27
C ASN A 27 -28.29 -1.77 41.50
N GLU A 28 -28.00 -0.54 41.93
CA GLU A 28 -28.47 0.69 41.29
C GLU A 28 -27.96 0.89 39.84
N ASP A 29 -26.88 0.20 39.45
CA ASP A 29 -26.44 0.19 38.05
C ASP A 29 -27.43 -0.53 37.12
N TYR A 30 -28.26 -1.43 37.66
CA TYR A 30 -29.27 -2.19 36.94
C TYR A 30 -30.69 -1.69 37.16
N ALA A 31 -30.87 -0.52 37.79
CA ALA A 31 -32.19 0.02 38.13
C ALA A 31 -33.16 0.09 36.93
N ALA A 32 -32.66 0.31 35.71
CA ALA A 32 -33.48 0.35 34.50
C ALA A 32 -34.12 -1.00 34.12
N PHE A 33 -33.62 -2.13 34.64
CA PHE A 33 -34.21 -3.45 34.41
C PHE A 33 -35.35 -3.79 35.38
N ARG A 34 -35.42 -3.16 36.56
CA ARG A 34 -36.34 -3.53 37.66
C ARG A 34 -37.82 -3.59 37.27
N ASN A 35 -38.24 -2.74 36.34
CA ASN A 35 -39.64 -2.64 35.91
C ASN A 35 -39.85 -3.13 34.47
N VAL A 36 -38.84 -3.72 33.84
CA VAL A 36 -38.92 -4.14 32.43
C VAL A 36 -39.32 -5.60 32.37
N GLU A 37 -40.35 -5.91 31.58
CA GLU A 37 -40.90 -7.27 31.41
C GLU A 37 -40.47 -7.93 30.10
N ALA A 38 -39.97 -7.13 29.14
CA ALA A 38 -39.31 -7.63 27.94
C ALA A 38 -38.30 -6.60 27.42
N ILE A 39 -37.16 -7.04 26.89
CA ILE A 39 -36.19 -6.17 26.22
C ILE A 39 -36.24 -6.45 24.73
N ILE A 40 -36.41 -5.41 23.92
CA ILE A 40 -36.47 -5.54 22.47
C ILE A 40 -35.26 -4.84 21.86
N VAL A 41 -34.51 -5.56 21.04
CA VAL A 41 -33.31 -5.07 20.37
C VAL A 41 -33.50 -5.23 18.86
N PRO A 42 -34.02 -4.19 18.19
CA PRO A 42 -34.13 -4.19 16.74
C PRO A 42 -32.78 -3.85 16.09
N VAL A 43 -32.36 -4.68 15.13
CA VAL A 43 -31.24 -4.39 14.23
C VAL A 43 -31.79 -4.28 12.81
N GLY A 44 -31.62 -3.10 12.21
CA GLY A 44 -32.15 -2.73 10.90
C GLY A 44 -31.26 -3.15 9.73
N ASP A 45 -31.36 -2.42 8.63
CA ASP A 45 -30.47 -2.59 7.47
C ASP A 45 -29.01 -2.24 7.82
N LEU A 46 -28.07 -2.77 7.02
CA LEU A 46 -26.65 -2.46 7.15
C LEU A 46 -26.41 -0.99 6.85
N ASP A 47 -25.74 -0.31 7.77
CA ASP A 47 -25.33 1.08 7.64
C ASP A 47 -23.82 1.14 7.93
N GLU A 48 -23.02 1.23 6.88
CA GLU A 48 -21.55 1.21 6.96
C GLU A 48 -21.00 2.38 7.78
N ASP A 49 -21.71 3.52 7.81
CA ASP A 49 -21.34 4.72 8.56
C ASP A 49 -21.67 4.62 10.06
N SER A 50 -22.42 3.59 10.49
CA SER A 50 -22.97 3.48 11.85
C SER A 50 -22.50 2.22 12.60
N THR A 51 -21.21 1.93 12.51
CA THR A 51 -20.56 0.69 13.01
C THR A 51 -20.66 0.46 14.54
N PHE A 52 -21.13 1.43 15.32
CA PHE A 52 -21.15 1.40 16.80
C PHE A 52 -22.54 1.51 17.46
N ARG A 53 -23.64 1.29 16.73
CA ARG A 53 -24.98 1.22 17.34
C ARG A 53 -25.02 0.18 18.46
N LYS A 54 -25.71 0.51 19.56
CA LYS A 54 -25.84 -0.30 20.77
C LYS A 54 -26.50 -1.63 20.48
N SER A 55 -27.52 -1.65 19.61
CA SER A 55 -28.22 -2.85 19.17
C SER A 55 -27.31 -3.83 18.42
N THR A 56 -26.68 -3.38 17.33
CA THR A 56 -25.71 -4.16 16.53
C THR A 56 -24.55 -4.67 17.38
N SER A 57 -24.00 -3.80 18.22
CA SER A 57 -22.85 -4.16 19.06
C SER A 57 -23.23 -5.12 20.20
N LEU A 58 -24.46 -5.06 20.73
CA LEU A 58 -24.96 -6.08 21.66
C LEU A 58 -25.13 -7.44 20.96
N GLN A 59 -25.60 -7.44 19.71
CA GLN A 59 -25.71 -8.65 18.90
C GLN A 59 -24.34 -9.26 18.61
N ASN A 60 -23.35 -8.44 18.22
CA ASN A 60 -21.95 -8.86 18.08
C ASN A 60 -21.39 -9.40 19.40
N TRP A 61 -21.71 -8.79 20.54
CA TRP A 61 -21.33 -9.30 21.85
C TRP A 61 -21.95 -10.65 22.12
N LEU A 62 -23.23 -10.86 21.84
CA LEU A 62 -23.91 -12.13 22.15
C LEU A 62 -23.51 -13.26 21.20
N LEU A 63 -23.43 -12.97 19.91
CA LEU A 63 -23.38 -13.98 18.84
C LEU A 63 -22.01 -14.07 18.15
N GLY A 64 -21.16 -13.04 18.30
CA GLY A 64 -19.88 -12.94 17.58
C GLY A 64 -20.00 -12.46 16.13
N TYR A 65 -21.22 -12.24 15.63
CA TYR A 65 -21.52 -11.76 14.29
C TYR A 65 -22.69 -10.78 14.32
N GLU A 66 -22.72 -9.90 13.31
CA GLU A 66 -23.83 -9.02 13.05
C GLU A 66 -24.87 -9.75 12.19
N PHE A 67 -26.12 -9.71 12.62
CA PHE A 67 -27.26 -10.20 11.86
C PHE A 67 -28.18 -9.01 11.58
N PRO A 68 -28.03 -8.36 10.42
CA PRO A 68 -28.93 -7.28 9.99
C PRO A 68 -30.38 -7.73 9.98
N THR A 69 -31.35 -6.82 9.87
CA THR A 69 -32.79 -7.13 9.72
C THR A 69 -33.33 -8.16 10.71
N THR A 70 -32.78 -8.17 11.93
CA THR A 70 -33.06 -9.15 12.98
C THR A 70 -33.52 -8.45 14.24
N ILE A 71 -34.64 -8.90 14.79
CA ILE A 71 -35.17 -8.39 16.06
C ILE A 71 -34.94 -9.46 17.11
N SER A 72 -34.30 -9.10 18.21
CA SER A 72 -34.07 -9.98 19.35
C SER A 72 -34.93 -9.53 20.52
N VAL A 73 -35.77 -10.41 21.05
CA VAL A 73 -36.60 -10.15 22.23
C VAL A 73 -36.12 -11.03 23.36
N PHE A 74 -35.76 -10.41 24.48
CA PHE A 74 -35.34 -11.09 25.70
C PHE A 74 -36.49 -11.06 26.69
N LEU A 75 -36.73 -12.18 27.37
CA LEU A 75 -37.75 -12.34 28.39
C LEU A 75 -37.10 -12.77 29.72
N PRO A 76 -37.70 -12.42 30.88
CA PRO A 76 -37.13 -12.72 32.20
C PRO A 76 -37.15 -14.20 32.59
N ASP A 77 -37.88 -15.04 31.85
CA ASP A 77 -38.02 -16.49 32.05
C ASP A 77 -36.93 -17.31 31.32
N ASN A 78 -35.79 -16.69 31.01
CA ASN A 78 -34.73 -17.24 30.17
C ASN A 78 -35.14 -17.59 28.73
N THR A 79 -36.24 -17.01 28.23
CA THR A 79 -36.61 -17.12 26.81
C THR A 79 -35.98 -15.98 25.99
N ILE A 80 -35.46 -16.32 24.81
CA ILE A 80 -35.03 -15.37 23.78
C ILE A 80 -35.70 -15.69 22.46
N ILE A 81 -36.33 -14.69 21.86
CA ILE A 81 -37.02 -14.82 20.57
C ILE A 81 -36.20 -14.07 19.52
N PHE A 82 -35.76 -14.79 18.48
CA PHE A 82 -35.13 -14.17 17.31
C PHE A 82 -36.09 -14.14 16.14
N ILE A 83 -36.33 -12.95 15.59
CA ILE A 83 -37.16 -12.74 14.41
C ILE A 83 -36.25 -12.38 13.23
N ALA A 84 -36.02 -13.34 12.33
CA ALA A 84 -35.05 -13.21 11.24
C ALA A 84 -35.48 -13.95 9.97
N SER A 85 -34.76 -13.77 8.86
CA SER A 85 -35.00 -14.51 7.62
C SER A 85 -34.69 -16.01 7.75
N ASN A 86 -35.25 -16.84 6.87
CA ASN A 86 -35.02 -18.30 6.87
C ASN A 86 -33.55 -18.70 6.86
N THR A 87 -32.69 -17.95 6.18
CA THR A 87 -31.24 -18.21 6.16
C THR A 87 -30.61 -17.96 7.52
N LYS A 88 -30.99 -16.85 8.18
CA LYS A 88 -30.46 -16.46 9.49
C LYS A 88 -30.97 -17.38 10.60
N THR A 89 -32.26 -17.76 10.56
CA THR A 89 -32.81 -18.71 11.52
C THR A 89 -32.13 -20.08 11.44
N LYS A 90 -31.76 -20.56 10.24
CA LYS A 90 -30.94 -21.80 10.10
C LYS A 90 -29.58 -21.71 10.80
N ILE A 91 -28.95 -20.54 10.84
CA ILE A 91 -27.69 -20.33 11.57
C ILE A 91 -27.94 -20.28 13.08
N LEU A 92 -28.96 -19.51 13.50
CA LEU A 92 -29.34 -19.33 14.90
C LEU A 92 -29.86 -20.62 15.57
N LYS A 93 -30.31 -21.62 14.79
CA LYS A 93 -30.65 -22.96 15.31
C LYS A 93 -29.53 -23.62 16.11
N GLN A 94 -28.27 -23.26 15.86
CA GLN A 94 -27.14 -23.76 16.67
C GLN A 94 -27.29 -23.42 18.17
N LEU A 95 -27.99 -22.32 18.49
CA LEU A 95 -28.24 -21.85 19.86
C LEU A 95 -29.32 -22.66 20.59
N GLU A 96 -30.14 -23.47 19.91
CA GLU A 96 -31.10 -24.37 20.57
C GLU A 96 -30.40 -25.40 21.48
N ASN A 97 -29.11 -25.64 21.26
CA ASN A 97 -28.27 -26.50 22.11
C ASN A 97 -27.80 -25.80 23.40
N ALA A 98 -28.16 -24.53 23.61
CA ALA A 98 -27.75 -23.77 24.79
C ALA A 98 -28.41 -24.30 26.07
N ALA A 99 -27.63 -24.53 27.11
CA ALA A 99 -28.14 -25.03 28.39
C ALA A 99 -28.92 -23.96 29.16
N ASP A 100 -30.14 -24.32 29.61
CA ASP A 100 -31.04 -23.50 30.43
C ASP A 100 -31.52 -22.18 29.76
N ILE A 101 -31.53 -22.13 28.42
CA ILE A 101 -32.01 -20.98 27.65
C ILE A 101 -33.03 -21.48 26.61
N ASN A 102 -34.24 -20.94 26.64
CA ASN A 102 -35.26 -21.27 25.66
C ASN A 102 -35.13 -20.36 24.43
N VAL A 103 -34.69 -20.90 23.30
CA VAL A 103 -34.50 -20.13 22.06
C VAL A 103 -35.69 -20.35 21.13
N GLU A 104 -36.52 -19.33 20.95
CA GLU A 104 -37.61 -19.33 19.97
C GLU A 104 -37.16 -18.64 18.66
N LEU A 105 -37.35 -19.31 17.52
CA LEU A 105 -36.97 -18.78 16.21
C LEU A 105 -38.21 -18.48 15.37
N VAL A 106 -38.46 -17.20 15.10
CA VAL A 106 -39.55 -16.74 14.23
C VAL A 106 -38.98 -16.42 12.85
N THR A 107 -39.36 -17.22 11.86
CA THR A 107 -38.84 -17.12 10.49
C THR A 107 -39.72 -16.20 9.66
N LYS A 108 -39.14 -15.13 9.10
CA LYS A 108 -39.75 -14.28 8.09
C LYS A 108 -39.70 -15.01 6.74
N THR A 109 -40.87 -15.18 6.11
CA THR A 109 -41.03 -15.84 4.81
C THR A 109 -41.32 -14.83 3.70
N LYS A 110 -41.23 -15.25 2.43
CA LYS A 110 -41.64 -14.40 1.30
C LYS A 110 -43.14 -14.09 1.31
N ASP A 111 -43.93 -14.95 1.95
CA ASP A 111 -45.35 -14.72 2.20
C ASP A 111 -45.53 -13.63 3.28
N GLN A 112 -46.13 -12.51 2.88
CA GLN A 112 -46.36 -11.34 3.72
C GLN A 112 -47.45 -11.59 4.78
N GLU A 113 -48.49 -12.38 4.47
CA GLU A 113 -49.56 -12.68 5.42
C GLU A 113 -49.09 -13.62 6.52
N ALA A 114 -48.35 -14.67 6.15
CA ALA A 114 -47.74 -15.58 7.11
C ALA A 114 -46.73 -14.88 8.02
N THR A 115 -45.92 -13.98 7.47
CA THR A 115 -44.97 -13.18 8.25
C THR A 115 -45.70 -12.22 9.19
N LYS A 116 -46.72 -11.51 8.71
CA LYS A 116 -47.54 -10.62 9.53
C LYS A 116 -48.18 -11.35 10.71
N LYS A 117 -48.79 -12.53 10.47
CA LYS A 117 -49.39 -13.36 11.52
C LYS A 117 -48.36 -13.84 12.55
N ALA A 118 -47.15 -14.18 12.11
CA ALA A 118 -46.07 -14.58 13.01
C ALA A 118 -45.58 -13.40 13.88
N LEU A 119 -45.47 -12.19 13.30
CA LEU A 119 -45.12 -10.97 14.03
C LEU A 119 -46.23 -10.58 15.02
N GLU A 120 -47.50 -10.63 14.61
CA GLU A 120 -48.67 -10.42 15.48
C GLU A 120 -48.64 -11.37 16.67
N GLY A 121 -48.34 -12.65 16.46
CA GLY A 121 -48.20 -13.63 17.53
C GLY A 121 -47.13 -13.27 18.58
N VAL A 122 -46.01 -12.67 18.17
CA VAL A 122 -44.99 -12.17 19.10
C VAL A 122 -45.45 -10.89 19.80
N VAL A 123 -46.05 -9.96 19.06
CA VAL A 123 -46.54 -8.69 19.61
C VAL A 123 -47.66 -8.93 20.64
N ASP A 124 -48.55 -9.89 20.39
CA ASP A 124 -49.62 -10.25 21.32
C ASP A 124 -49.06 -10.87 22.62
N LYS A 125 -47.96 -11.63 22.57
CA LYS A 125 -47.23 -12.11 23.76
C LYS A 125 -46.63 -10.96 24.60
N LEU A 126 -46.40 -9.80 23.97
CA LEU A 126 -45.78 -8.62 24.56
C LEU A 126 -46.78 -7.49 24.87
N SER A 127 -48.05 -7.66 24.49
CA SER A 127 -49.09 -6.64 24.62
C SER A 127 -49.28 -6.22 26.08
N GLY A 128 -49.31 -4.91 26.33
CA GLY A 128 -49.47 -4.31 27.65
C GLY A 128 -48.25 -4.41 28.59
N LYS A 129 -47.17 -5.09 28.18
CA LYS A 129 -45.95 -5.23 28.99
C LYS A 129 -45.08 -3.97 28.95
N THR A 130 -44.30 -3.76 29.99
CA THR A 130 -43.27 -2.71 30.03
C THR A 130 -42.03 -3.15 29.24
N ILE A 131 -41.67 -2.39 28.21
CA ILE A 131 -40.64 -2.75 27.24
C ILE A 131 -39.36 -1.94 27.44
N GLY A 132 -38.21 -2.62 27.48
CA GLY A 132 -36.90 -2.01 27.49
C GLY A 132 -36.38 -1.81 26.07
N LEU A 133 -35.98 -0.58 25.74
CA LEU A 133 -35.46 -0.18 24.43
C LEU A 133 -34.18 0.64 24.57
N PHE A 134 -33.38 0.71 23.50
CA PHE A 134 -32.34 1.73 23.35
C PHE A 134 -32.97 3.00 22.77
N MET A 135 -33.56 3.85 23.61
CA MET A 135 -34.40 4.98 23.15
C MET A 135 -33.71 6.03 22.26
N LYS A 136 -32.37 6.08 22.28
CA LYS A 136 -31.59 7.02 21.46
C LYS A 136 -31.23 6.45 20.08
N GLU A 137 -31.65 5.23 19.77
CA GLU A 137 -31.33 4.54 18.53
C GLU A 137 -32.59 4.22 17.75
N GLU A 138 -32.60 4.61 16.49
CA GLU A 138 -33.66 4.25 15.56
C GLU A 138 -33.10 3.26 14.53
N ALA A 139 -33.69 2.08 14.49
CA ALA A 139 -33.38 1.10 13.45
C ALA A 139 -34.22 1.40 12.20
N THR A 140 -33.59 1.34 11.03
CA THR A 140 -34.22 1.63 9.73
C THR A 140 -34.40 0.35 8.92
N GLY A 141 -35.25 0.41 7.89
CA GLY A 141 -35.47 -0.67 6.93
C GLY A 141 -36.85 -1.28 7.00
N LYS A 142 -37.28 -1.87 5.87
CA LYS A 142 -38.64 -2.41 5.68
C LYS A 142 -39.08 -3.37 6.78
N SER A 143 -38.17 -4.23 7.25
CA SER A 143 -38.50 -5.18 8.30
C SER A 143 -38.75 -4.52 9.67
N ILE A 144 -38.16 -3.36 9.93
CA ILE A 144 -38.37 -2.60 11.15
C ILE A 144 -39.65 -1.79 11.03
N GLU A 145 -39.95 -1.24 9.85
CA GLU A 145 -41.23 -0.58 9.56
C GLU A 145 -42.41 -1.53 9.74
N ASP A 146 -42.33 -2.74 9.17
CA ASP A 146 -43.36 -3.78 9.35
C ASP A 146 -43.58 -4.11 10.83
N TRP A 147 -42.49 -4.22 11.60
CA TRP A 147 -42.55 -4.43 13.05
C TRP A 147 -43.21 -3.26 13.78
N ASN A 148 -42.79 -2.02 13.48
CA ASN A 148 -43.31 -0.81 14.10
C ASN A 148 -44.79 -0.61 13.79
N ASN A 149 -45.23 -0.89 12.55
CA ASN A 149 -46.63 -0.82 12.15
C ASN A 149 -47.53 -1.79 12.93
N ILE A 150 -47.05 -3.01 13.21
CA ILE A 150 -47.82 -4.02 13.95
C ILE A 150 -47.80 -3.77 15.46
N SER A 151 -46.70 -3.23 15.98
CA SER A 151 -46.47 -3.03 17.41
C SER A 151 -46.94 -1.69 17.95
N SER A 152 -47.11 -0.68 17.10
CA SER A 152 -47.50 0.68 17.49
C SER A 152 -48.77 0.68 18.36
N GLY A 153 -48.67 1.26 19.56
CA GLY A 153 -49.76 1.39 20.51
C GLY A 153 -50.18 0.12 21.25
N LYS A 154 -49.49 -1.01 21.06
CA LYS A 154 -49.79 -2.28 21.76
C LYS A 154 -48.95 -2.54 23.01
N PHE A 155 -47.78 -1.91 23.11
CA PHE A 155 -46.91 -2.04 24.28
C PHE A 155 -47.32 -1.10 25.41
N GLY A 156 -46.91 -1.44 26.65
CA GLY A 156 -47.14 -0.63 27.84
C GLY A 156 -46.15 0.53 27.93
N GLN A 157 -45.49 0.68 29.08
CA GLN A 157 -44.47 1.72 29.26
C GLN A 157 -43.16 1.33 28.56
N GLU A 158 -42.51 2.29 27.90
CA GLU A 158 -41.16 2.10 27.36
C GLU A 158 -40.11 2.68 28.32
N VAL A 159 -39.00 1.95 28.51
CA VAL A 159 -37.91 2.31 29.42
C VAL A 159 -36.57 2.24 28.69
N ASP A 160 -35.75 3.28 28.85
CA ASP A 160 -34.38 3.29 28.32
C ASP A 160 -33.47 2.37 29.14
N ILE A 161 -33.09 1.23 28.55
CA ILE A 161 -32.21 0.23 29.19
C ILE A 161 -30.72 0.48 28.93
N THR A 162 -30.37 1.51 28.15
CA THR A 162 -28.98 1.80 27.76
C THR A 162 -28.01 1.79 28.96
N PRO A 163 -28.32 2.44 30.10
CA PRO A 163 -27.38 2.50 31.24
C PRO A 163 -27.18 1.15 31.94
N ALA A 164 -28.23 0.32 32.01
CA ALA A 164 -28.14 -1.00 32.64
C ALA A 164 -27.35 -1.97 31.75
N MET A 165 -27.63 -1.99 30.44
CA MET A 165 -26.89 -2.83 29.50
C MET A 165 -25.41 -2.42 29.38
N ALA A 166 -25.11 -1.12 29.46
CA ALA A 166 -23.74 -0.64 29.55
C ALA A 166 -23.01 -1.23 30.78
N SER A 167 -23.70 -1.31 31.93
CA SER A 167 -23.15 -1.87 33.16
C SER A 167 -22.94 -3.39 33.08
N VAL A 168 -23.80 -4.10 32.34
CA VAL A 168 -23.62 -5.54 32.04
C VAL A 168 -22.39 -5.78 31.17
N THR A 169 -22.19 -4.97 30.13
CA THR A 169 -21.12 -5.15 29.13
C THR A 169 -19.79 -4.48 29.51
N ALA A 170 -19.76 -3.66 30.57
CA ALA A 170 -18.57 -2.92 30.96
C ALA A 170 -17.40 -3.83 31.43
N PRO A 171 -17.59 -4.79 32.38
CA PRO A 171 -16.53 -5.71 32.78
C PRO A 171 -16.25 -6.74 31.68
N LYS A 172 -15.02 -6.77 31.18
CA LYS A 172 -14.54 -7.68 30.14
C LYS A 172 -14.01 -8.97 30.75
N ASP A 173 -14.39 -10.11 30.18
CA ASP A 173 -13.81 -11.40 30.52
C ASP A 173 -12.41 -11.59 29.93
N LEU A 174 -11.75 -12.72 30.24
CA LEU A 174 -10.38 -12.99 29.79
C LEU A 174 -10.23 -13.04 28.26
N ASN A 175 -11.24 -13.53 27.53
CA ASN A 175 -11.22 -13.57 26.07
C ASN A 175 -11.37 -12.16 25.49
N GLU A 176 -12.30 -11.38 26.05
CA GLU A 176 -12.52 -9.98 25.67
C GLU A 176 -11.28 -9.11 25.95
N GLN A 177 -10.66 -9.28 27.11
CA GLN A 177 -9.41 -8.61 27.48
C GLN A 177 -8.27 -8.97 26.53
N ARG A 178 -8.16 -10.24 26.12
CA ARG A 178 -7.18 -10.67 25.12
C ARG A 178 -7.43 -10.00 23.77
N ASN A 179 -8.68 -9.90 23.33
CA ASN A 179 -9.02 -9.22 22.07
C ASN A 179 -8.67 -7.73 22.12
N HIS A 180 -8.93 -7.05 23.25
CA HIS A 180 -8.48 -5.67 23.46
C HIS A 180 -6.95 -5.53 23.42
N LYS A 181 -6.22 -6.50 23.98
CA LYS A 181 -4.75 -6.52 23.93
C LYS A 181 -4.25 -6.60 22.49
N TYR A 182 -4.82 -7.50 21.67
CA TYR A 182 -4.45 -7.62 20.27
C TYR A 182 -4.81 -6.37 19.46
N ALA A 183 -6.02 -5.81 19.65
CA ALA A 183 -6.41 -4.55 19.04
C ALA A 183 -5.42 -3.43 19.40
N SER A 184 -5.04 -3.32 20.67
CA SER A 184 -4.12 -2.28 21.17
C SER A 184 -2.70 -2.43 20.59
N GLN A 185 -2.22 -3.66 20.41
CA GLN A 185 -0.93 -3.93 19.79
C GLN A 185 -0.93 -3.59 18.29
N LEU A 186 -2.01 -3.91 17.57
CA LEU A 186 -2.19 -3.50 16.18
C LEU A 186 -2.19 -1.97 16.06
N SER A 187 -2.95 -1.28 16.92
CA SER A 187 -2.96 0.20 16.98
C SER A 187 -1.58 0.78 17.25
N SER A 188 -0.84 0.23 18.21
CA SER A 188 0.50 0.72 18.58
C SER A 188 1.50 0.54 17.43
N HIS A 189 1.46 -0.60 16.76
CA HIS A 189 2.34 -0.92 15.62
C HIS A 189 2.02 -0.05 14.40
N LEU A 190 0.73 0.16 14.10
CA LEU A 190 0.29 1.02 13.01
C LEU A 190 0.66 2.49 13.27
N LEU A 191 0.44 2.98 14.49
CA LEU A 191 0.79 4.35 14.84
C LEU A 191 2.29 4.58 14.70
N LYS A 192 3.13 3.64 15.15
CA LYS A 192 4.58 3.74 14.97
C LYS A 192 4.97 3.94 13.50
N TRP A 193 4.41 3.13 12.61
CA TRP A 193 4.65 3.28 11.18
C TRP A 193 4.10 4.60 10.62
N GLY A 194 2.91 5.02 11.06
CA GLY A 194 2.31 6.29 10.64
C GLY A 194 3.13 7.50 11.03
N ILE A 195 3.75 7.47 12.22
CA ILE A 195 4.67 8.50 12.69
C ILE A 195 5.92 8.54 11.81
N ASP A 196 6.54 7.40 11.52
CA ASP A 196 7.72 7.35 10.65
C ASP A 196 7.42 7.97 9.26
N LYS A 197 6.17 7.82 8.77
CA LYS A 197 5.71 8.46 7.53
C LYS A 197 5.48 9.96 7.67
N ILE A 198 4.87 10.40 8.75
CA ILE A 198 4.67 11.83 9.06
C ILE A 198 6.03 12.52 9.14
N MET A 199 6.99 11.94 9.86
CA MET A 199 8.36 12.45 9.96
C MET A 199 9.01 12.53 8.58
N GLY A 200 8.99 11.45 7.80
CA GLY A 200 9.57 11.44 6.46
C GLY A 200 8.95 12.48 5.51
N TYR A 201 7.68 12.85 5.67
CA TYR A 201 7.07 13.94 4.90
C TYR A 201 7.51 15.33 5.33
N ILE A 202 7.83 15.51 6.61
CA ILE A 202 8.28 16.80 7.14
C ILE A 202 9.75 17.00 6.80
N ASP A 203 10.58 15.97 6.99
CA ASP A 203 12.01 15.99 6.63
C ASP A 203 12.20 16.24 5.12
N SER A 204 11.33 15.69 4.27
CA SER A 204 11.39 15.91 2.82
C SER A 204 10.67 17.19 2.36
N GLU A 205 10.19 18.04 3.29
CA GLU A 205 9.36 19.22 3.04
C GLU A 205 8.18 18.98 2.06
N LYS A 206 7.62 17.77 2.07
CA LYS A 206 6.59 17.38 1.11
C LYS A 206 5.26 18.00 1.51
N LYS A 207 4.67 18.78 0.60
CA LYS A 207 3.31 19.31 0.78
C LYS A 207 2.28 18.19 0.67
N ILE A 208 1.76 17.76 1.81
CA ILE A 208 0.67 16.79 1.94
C ILE A 208 -0.32 17.29 2.98
N ASN A 209 -1.63 17.08 2.75
CA ASN A 209 -2.66 17.47 3.70
C ASN A 209 -2.90 16.38 4.76
N HIS A 210 -3.48 16.77 5.90
CA HIS A 210 -3.71 15.83 6.99
C HIS A 210 -4.63 14.66 6.59
N PHE A 211 -5.65 14.94 5.78
CA PHE A 211 -6.57 13.90 5.28
C PHE A 211 -5.85 12.84 4.44
N ALA A 212 -4.97 13.21 3.52
CA ALA A 212 -4.22 12.26 2.70
C ALA A 212 -3.24 11.41 3.54
N VAL A 213 -2.64 11.99 4.58
CA VAL A 213 -1.81 11.22 5.54
C VAL A 213 -2.68 10.22 6.31
N ALA A 214 -3.86 10.65 6.77
CA ALA A 214 -4.81 9.80 7.46
C ALA A 214 -5.27 8.62 6.59
N GLU A 215 -5.64 8.91 5.35
CA GLU A 215 -6.06 7.92 4.36
C GLU A 215 -4.93 6.93 4.04
N LEU A 216 -3.68 7.39 3.93
CA LEU A 216 -2.52 6.51 3.76
C LEU A 216 -2.36 5.52 4.92
N ILE A 217 -2.53 5.99 6.16
CA ILE A 217 -2.44 5.14 7.35
C ILE A 217 -3.63 4.17 7.40
N GLU A 218 -4.82 4.61 7.02
CA GLU A 218 -6.01 3.76 6.92
C GLU A 218 -5.86 2.67 5.86
N ARG A 219 -5.40 3.02 4.65
CA ARG A 219 -5.15 2.04 3.58
C ARG A 219 -4.11 1.00 4.00
N LYS A 220 -3.12 1.37 4.82
CA LYS A 220 -2.14 0.42 5.38
C LYS A 220 -2.78 -0.60 6.33
N ALA A 221 -3.89 -0.21 6.97
CA ALA A 221 -4.69 -1.07 7.84
C ALA A 221 -5.80 -1.84 7.10
N ALA A 222 -6.15 -1.44 5.87
CA ALA A 222 -7.24 -2.02 5.11
C ALA A 222 -7.01 -3.49 4.70
N LYS A 223 -8.11 -4.23 4.56
CA LYS A 223 -8.18 -5.63 4.14
C LYS A 223 -8.69 -5.71 2.70
N ASN A 224 -7.88 -5.35 1.71
CA ASN A 224 -8.35 -5.49 0.32
C ASN A 224 -7.95 -6.87 -0.22
N GLU A 225 -8.93 -7.76 -0.42
CA GLU A 225 -8.70 -9.10 -0.98
C GLU A 225 -8.02 -9.07 -2.36
N ASP A 226 -8.15 -7.97 -3.11
CA ASP A 226 -7.50 -7.74 -4.42
C ASP A 226 -6.15 -7.01 -4.34
N HIS A 227 -5.81 -6.38 -3.21
CA HIS A 227 -4.67 -5.46 -3.09
C HIS A 227 -3.85 -5.58 -1.81
N THR A 228 -4.08 -6.61 -0.98
CA THR A 228 -3.20 -6.84 0.18
C THR A 228 -1.84 -7.30 -0.35
N ASP A 229 -0.95 -6.35 -0.62
CA ASP A 229 0.38 -6.61 -1.13
C ASP A 229 1.05 -7.62 -0.18
N ALA A 230 1.80 -8.58 -0.72
CA ALA A 230 2.57 -9.50 0.13
C ALA A 230 3.46 -8.76 1.15
N ASN A 231 3.84 -7.51 0.83
CA ASN A 231 4.56 -6.58 1.67
C ASN A 231 3.74 -6.08 2.89
N ASP A 232 2.42 -5.94 2.78
CA ASP A 232 1.56 -5.51 3.89
C ASP A 232 1.42 -6.60 4.95
N LEU A 233 1.27 -7.87 4.55
CA LEU A 233 1.37 -8.97 5.51
C LEU A 233 2.76 -9.05 6.15
N THR A 234 3.85 -8.71 5.44
CA THR A 234 5.18 -8.68 6.07
C THR A 234 5.33 -7.57 7.11
N PHE A 235 4.64 -6.44 6.95
CA PHE A 235 4.58 -5.39 7.96
C PHE A 235 3.95 -5.89 9.27
N TRP A 236 2.81 -6.57 9.18
CA TRP A 236 2.12 -7.09 10.36
C TRP A 236 2.83 -8.30 10.96
N LYS A 237 3.49 -9.15 10.15
CA LYS A 237 4.34 -10.27 10.62
C LYS A 237 5.53 -9.84 11.48
N LYS A 238 5.93 -8.56 11.46
CA LYS A 238 6.97 -8.04 12.38
C LYS A 238 6.48 -7.94 13.83
N LEU A 239 5.16 -7.99 14.06
CA LEU A 239 4.60 -8.02 15.41
C LEU A 239 4.90 -9.38 16.05
N LYS A 240 5.50 -9.39 17.25
CA LYS A 240 6.01 -10.61 17.91
C LYS A 240 4.97 -11.72 18.06
N ASN A 241 3.71 -11.36 18.25
CA ASN A 241 2.58 -12.27 18.46
C ASN A 241 1.61 -12.29 17.27
N PHE A 242 2.04 -11.89 16.07
CA PHE A 242 1.18 -11.88 14.88
C PHE A 242 0.56 -13.24 14.57
N ASN A 243 1.29 -14.34 14.83
CA ASN A 243 0.79 -15.71 14.61
C ASN A 243 -0.44 -16.07 15.48
N GLU A 244 -0.67 -15.33 16.58
CA GLU A 244 -1.84 -15.51 17.46
C GLU A 244 -3.00 -14.59 17.08
N ILE A 245 -2.76 -13.63 16.17
CA ILE A 245 -3.72 -12.64 15.73
C ILE A 245 -4.30 -13.07 14.39
N GLU A 246 -5.61 -13.26 14.37
CA GLU A 246 -6.37 -13.49 13.14
C GLU A 246 -6.60 -12.15 12.43
N TYR A 247 -5.62 -11.68 11.65
CA TYR A 247 -5.66 -10.35 11.01
C TYR A 247 -6.90 -10.15 10.10
N SER A 248 -7.46 -11.22 9.54
CA SER A 248 -8.75 -11.17 8.83
C SER A 248 -9.92 -10.68 9.69
N SER A 249 -9.77 -10.66 11.01
CA SER A 249 -10.74 -10.13 11.98
C SER A 249 -10.40 -8.72 12.52
N SER A 250 -9.47 -7.96 11.92
CA SER A 250 -9.11 -6.60 12.38
C SER A 250 -9.54 -5.44 11.47
N GLU A 251 -10.13 -4.38 12.00
CA GLU A 251 -10.61 -3.22 11.22
C GLU A 251 -10.09 -1.92 11.82
N THR A 252 -10.15 -0.81 11.10
CA THR A 252 -10.03 0.52 11.71
C THR A 252 -11.32 0.86 12.46
N VAL A 253 -11.21 1.53 13.61
CA VAL A 253 -12.36 2.00 14.38
C VAL A 253 -12.93 3.28 13.74
N TYR A 254 -12.03 4.12 13.24
CA TYR A 254 -12.31 5.38 12.56
C TYR A 254 -11.07 5.76 11.74
N THR A 255 -11.25 6.57 10.69
CA THR A 255 -10.14 7.11 9.90
C THR A 255 -9.15 7.87 10.80
N PRO A 256 -7.84 7.57 10.75
CA PRO A 256 -6.84 8.23 11.59
C PRO A 256 -6.96 9.76 11.60
N ILE A 257 -6.76 10.37 12.77
CA ILE A 257 -6.89 11.82 12.94
C ILE A 257 -5.50 12.42 13.12
N ILE A 258 -5.06 13.21 12.14
CA ILE A 258 -3.80 13.96 12.14
C ILE A 258 -4.13 15.45 12.19
N GLN A 259 -3.48 16.19 13.09
CA GLN A 259 -3.69 17.63 13.23
C GLN A 259 -2.36 18.32 13.51
N SER A 260 -2.12 19.44 12.82
CA SER A 260 -0.95 20.30 13.02
C SER A 260 -1.27 21.74 12.60
N GLY A 261 -0.37 22.67 12.92
CA GLY A 261 -0.38 23.99 12.28
C GLY A 261 -1.29 25.06 12.90
N GLY A 262 -1.83 24.81 14.10
CA GLY A 262 -2.58 25.81 14.88
C GLY A 262 -4.05 25.47 15.14
N GLU A 263 -4.60 24.49 14.42
CA GLU A 263 -6.00 24.07 14.52
C GLU A 263 -6.07 22.65 15.08
N TYR A 264 -6.55 22.53 16.32
CA TYR A 264 -6.63 21.25 17.01
C TYR A 264 -8.03 21.04 17.57
N ASN A 265 -8.54 19.82 17.41
CA ASN A 265 -9.81 19.40 17.97
C ASN A 265 -9.65 18.01 18.57
N LEU A 266 -9.61 17.94 19.90
CA LEU A 266 -9.43 16.68 20.65
C LEU A 266 -10.75 15.97 20.95
N LYS A 267 -11.87 16.38 20.32
CA LYS A 267 -13.14 15.67 20.47
C LYS A 267 -13.07 14.33 19.72
N PRO A 268 -13.77 13.28 20.18
CA PRO A 268 -13.87 12.01 19.46
C PRO A 268 -14.51 12.12 18.07
N SER A 269 -15.23 13.20 17.79
CA SER A 269 -15.85 13.49 16.49
C SER A 269 -14.96 14.31 15.56
N ALA A 270 -13.69 14.49 15.92
CA ALA A 270 -12.74 15.22 15.08
C ALA A 270 -12.38 14.39 13.85
N MET A 271 -12.07 15.08 12.76
CA MET A 271 -11.58 14.48 11.52
C MET A 271 -10.31 15.22 11.10
N SER A 272 -9.45 14.55 10.34
CA SER A 272 -8.33 15.20 9.66
C SER A 272 -8.87 16.20 8.64
N ASN A 273 -8.39 17.45 8.67
CA ASN A 273 -8.79 18.48 7.71
C ASN A 273 -7.90 18.45 6.45
N GLU A 274 -8.21 19.30 5.48
CA GLU A 274 -7.45 19.42 4.22
C GLU A 274 -6.26 20.39 4.31
N ASN A 275 -5.95 20.89 5.53
CA ASN A 275 -4.79 21.73 5.73
C ASN A 275 -3.49 20.92 5.57
N ASN A 276 -2.46 21.55 5.01
CA ASN A 276 -1.14 20.94 4.87
C ASN A 276 -0.52 20.65 6.24
N LEU A 277 0.17 19.51 6.32
CA LEU A 277 1.00 19.14 7.45
C LEU A 277 2.09 20.20 7.68
N LYS A 278 2.23 20.66 8.92
CA LYS A 278 3.22 21.67 9.33
C LYS A 278 4.06 21.14 10.49
N ALA A 279 5.35 21.48 10.45
CA ALA A 279 6.27 21.26 11.56
C ALA A 279 5.85 22.06 12.81
N GLY A 280 6.31 21.62 13.98
CA GLY A 280 5.92 22.13 15.29
C GLY A 280 5.23 21.03 16.11
N VAL A 281 4.02 21.30 16.61
CA VAL A 281 3.24 20.33 17.40
C VAL A 281 2.25 19.56 16.53
N ILE A 282 2.33 18.23 16.53
CA ILE A 282 1.49 17.36 15.72
C ILE A 282 0.78 16.36 16.62
N THR A 283 -0.55 16.29 16.55
CA THR A 283 -1.31 15.25 17.25
C THR A 283 -1.78 14.21 16.25
N ALA A 284 -1.50 12.94 16.54
CA ALA A 284 -2.00 11.80 15.76
C ALA A 284 -2.79 10.85 16.66
N SER A 285 -3.94 10.39 16.20
CA SER A 285 -4.72 9.38 16.91
C SER A 285 -5.37 8.40 15.95
N LEU A 286 -5.37 7.13 16.31
CA LEU A 286 -5.98 6.05 15.53
C LEU A 286 -6.43 4.94 16.45
N GLY A 287 -7.38 4.14 15.98
CA GLY A 287 -7.87 2.98 16.70
C GLY A 287 -8.05 1.79 15.76
N MET A 288 -7.53 0.64 16.18
CA MET A 288 -7.82 -0.66 15.57
C MET A 288 -8.87 -1.40 16.40
N ARG A 289 -9.70 -2.16 15.70
CA ARG A 289 -10.72 -3.07 16.21
C ARG A 289 -10.28 -4.50 15.90
N TYR A 290 -10.41 -5.43 16.84
CA TYR A 290 -10.11 -6.85 16.60
C TYR A 290 -11.23 -7.72 17.17
N LYS A 291 -11.84 -8.57 16.33
CA LYS A 291 -13.05 -9.35 16.67
C LYS A 291 -14.12 -8.49 17.34
N SER A 292 -14.35 -7.33 16.75
CA SER A 292 -15.25 -6.28 17.22
C SER A 292 -14.83 -5.46 18.45
N TYR A 293 -13.73 -5.80 19.14
CA TYR A 293 -13.26 -5.05 20.32
C TYR A 293 -12.36 -3.89 19.93
N CYS A 294 -12.73 -2.68 20.35
CA CYS A 294 -12.05 -1.45 19.99
C CYS A 294 -10.81 -1.21 20.86
N SER A 295 -9.82 -0.55 20.27
CA SER A 295 -8.71 0.07 20.98
C SER A 295 -8.49 1.47 20.40
N ASN A 296 -7.77 2.29 21.15
CA ASN A 296 -7.43 3.63 20.74
C ASN A 296 -6.05 4.03 21.25
N ILE A 297 -5.27 4.69 20.40
CA ILE A 297 -3.98 5.27 20.73
C ILE A 297 -3.89 6.67 20.14
N GLY A 298 -3.32 7.59 20.92
CA GLY A 298 -3.12 8.97 20.49
C GLY A 298 -1.89 9.56 21.14
N ARG A 299 -1.12 10.30 20.35
CA ARG A 299 0.18 10.85 20.74
C ARG A 299 0.34 12.26 20.17
N THR A 300 1.20 13.02 20.83
CA THR A 300 1.65 14.33 20.37
C THR A 300 3.14 14.25 20.07
N PHE A 301 3.54 14.70 18.90
CA PHE A 301 4.91 14.81 18.43
C PHE A 301 5.31 16.27 18.36
N PHE A 302 6.59 16.52 18.56
CA PHE A 302 7.18 17.83 18.53
C PHE A 302 8.34 17.83 17.55
N ILE A 303 8.39 18.85 16.71
CA ILE A 303 9.50 19.15 15.83
C ILE A 303 10.00 20.51 16.25
N ASP A 304 11.25 20.54 16.69
CA ASP A 304 11.89 21.65 17.39
C ASP A 304 11.00 22.18 18.52
N PRO A 305 10.74 21.41 19.59
CA PRO A 305 9.93 21.90 20.70
C PRO A 305 10.58 23.13 21.35
N HIS A 306 9.75 24.08 21.79
CA HIS A 306 10.18 25.08 22.77
C HIS A 306 10.21 24.45 24.18
N LYS A 307 11.11 24.90 25.06
CA LYS A 307 11.25 24.38 26.42
C LYS A 307 9.92 24.31 27.20
N SER A 308 9.04 25.30 27.04
CA SER A 308 7.71 25.28 27.67
C SER A 308 6.79 24.16 27.14
N GLN A 309 6.92 23.78 25.87
CA GLN A 309 6.18 22.66 25.27
C GLN A 309 6.70 21.33 25.86
N GLU A 310 8.02 21.18 26.02
CA GLU A 310 8.63 19.99 26.65
C GLU A 310 8.20 19.80 28.10
N GLU A 311 8.21 20.88 28.88
CA GLU A 311 7.76 20.87 30.28
C GLU A 311 6.27 20.52 30.38
N ASN A 312 5.44 21.05 29.48
CA ASN A 312 4.01 20.76 29.46
C ASN A 312 3.71 19.31 29.06
N TYR A 313 4.49 18.73 28.13
CA TYR A 313 4.36 17.31 27.78
C TYR A 313 4.84 16.39 28.92
N THR A 314 5.95 16.72 29.56
CA THR A 314 6.45 15.98 30.73
C THR A 314 5.42 15.99 31.86
N PHE A 315 4.75 17.13 32.07
CA PHE A 315 3.64 17.25 33.01
C PHE A 315 2.44 16.37 32.61
N LEU A 316 2.08 16.31 31.33
CA LEU A 316 1.01 15.44 30.83
C LEU A 316 1.31 13.95 31.12
N LEU A 317 2.56 13.50 30.95
CA LEU A 317 2.97 12.13 31.30
C LEU A 317 2.85 11.85 32.80
N GLU A 318 3.22 12.79 33.65
CA GLU A 318 3.07 12.65 35.10
C GLU A 318 1.59 12.60 35.53
N LEU A 319 0.76 13.47 34.93
CA LEU A 319 -0.67 13.49 35.14
C LEU A 319 -1.31 12.15 34.76
N GLN A 320 -0.95 11.58 33.60
CA GLN A 320 -1.44 10.25 33.19
C GLN A 320 -1.09 9.18 34.23
N LYS A 321 0.16 9.12 34.69
CA LYS A 321 0.60 8.13 35.69
C LYS A 321 -0.21 8.22 36.98
N ARG A 322 -0.48 9.43 37.46
CA ARG A 322 -1.30 9.66 38.66
C ARG A 322 -2.74 9.21 38.46
N VAL A 323 -3.34 9.56 37.33
CA VAL A 323 -4.69 9.11 36.97
C VAL A 323 -4.77 7.58 36.92
N LEU A 324 -3.82 6.92 36.25
CA LEU A 324 -3.75 5.45 36.15
C LEU A 324 -3.66 4.78 37.54
N SER A 325 -2.85 5.33 38.45
CA SER A 325 -2.73 4.80 39.81
C SER A 325 -4.03 4.88 40.62
N LYS A 326 -4.93 5.81 40.26
CA LYS A 326 -6.22 6.00 40.93
C LYS A 326 -7.35 5.18 40.28
N MET A 327 -7.15 4.66 39.07
CA MET A 327 -8.10 3.77 38.38
C MET A 327 -8.10 2.37 38.98
N THR A 328 -8.60 2.24 40.21
CA THR A 328 -8.74 0.98 40.95
C THR A 328 -10.22 0.64 41.15
N PRO A 329 -10.58 -0.66 41.28
CA PRO A 329 -11.95 -1.08 41.54
C PRO A 329 -12.57 -0.38 42.77
N GLY A 330 -13.82 0.05 42.66
CA GLY A 330 -14.55 0.78 43.70
C GLY A 330 -14.35 2.30 43.68
N THR A 331 -13.43 2.83 42.86
CA THR A 331 -13.25 4.27 42.72
C THR A 331 -14.32 4.87 41.81
N GLN A 332 -14.91 6.01 42.22
CA GLN A 332 -15.85 6.76 41.38
C GLN A 332 -15.13 7.50 40.25
N LEU A 333 -15.77 7.58 39.08
CA LEU A 333 -15.23 8.28 37.90
C LEU A 333 -15.02 9.78 38.15
N SER A 334 -15.90 10.42 38.94
CA SER A 334 -15.74 11.80 39.41
C SER A 334 -14.45 12.01 40.20
N THR A 335 -14.12 11.12 41.12
CA THR A 335 -12.90 11.18 41.95
C THR A 335 -11.63 11.09 41.09
N ILE A 336 -11.65 10.32 40.00
CA ILE A 336 -10.53 10.23 39.06
C ILE A 336 -10.34 11.55 38.31
N TYR A 337 -11.44 12.16 37.86
CA TYR A 337 -11.42 13.48 37.25
C TYR A 337 -10.91 14.56 38.22
N GLU A 338 -11.40 14.54 39.47
CA GLU A 338 -10.94 15.44 40.54
C GLU A 338 -9.45 15.27 40.85
N THR A 339 -8.94 14.04 40.86
CA THR A 339 -7.51 13.76 41.06
C THR A 339 -6.65 14.47 40.00
N ALA A 340 -7.10 14.50 38.75
CA ALA A 340 -6.42 15.22 37.68
C ALA A 340 -6.49 16.74 37.90
N VAL A 341 -7.68 17.27 38.18
CA VAL A 341 -7.92 18.71 38.41
C VAL A 341 -7.12 19.23 39.60
N ASP A 342 -7.10 18.50 40.71
CA ASP A 342 -6.36 18.87 41.91
C ASP A 342 -4.85 18.86 41.69
N PHE A 343 -4.36 17.93 40.87
CA PHE A 343 -2.95 17.90 40.51
C PHE A 343 -2.58 19.12 39.67
N ILE A 344 -3.35 19.41 38.61
CA ILE A 344 -3.14 20.58 37.74
C ILE A 344 -3.18 21.88 38.56
N ARG A 345 -4.15 22.04 39.46
CA ARG A 345 -4.27 23.22 40.32
C ARG A 345 -3.04 23.42 41.22
N LYS A 346 -2.40 22.35 41.66
CA LYS A 346 -1.22 22.40 42.55
C LYS A 346 0.09 22.67 41.81
N THR A 347 0.25 22.19 40.59
CA THR A 347 1.53 22.24 39.87
C THR A 347 1.57 23.23 38.72
N LYS A 348 0.51 23.29 37.88
CA LYS A 348 0.41 24.18 36.71
C LYS A 348 -1.03 24.69 36.55
N PRO A 349 -1.46 25.67 37.38
CA PRO A 349 -2.83 26.18 37.35
C PRO A 349 -3.22 26.79 36.00
N ASP A 350 -2.25 27.30 35.25
CA ASP A 350 -2.44 27.93 33.94
C ASP A 350 -2.94 26.95 32.85
N LEU A 351 -2.86 25.64 33.09
CA LEU A 351 -3.38 24.61 32.17
C LEU A 351 -4.78 24.12 32.55
N LEU A 352 -5.34 24.61 33.65
CA LEU A 352 -6.61 24.10 34.19
C LEU A 352 -7.80 24.41 33.27
N ASP A 353 -7.86 25.63 32.71
CA ASP A 353 -8.89 26.03 31.75
C ASP A 353 -8.68 25.40 30.37
N LYS A 354 -7.50 24.84 30.12
CA LYS A 354 -7.11 24.16 28.88
C LYS A 354 -7.42 22.67 28.87
N LEU A 355 -7.67 22.08 30.03
CA LEU A 355 -7.96 20.65 30.16
C LEU A 355 -9.26 20.27 29.44
N SER A 356 -9.21 19.17 28.70
CA SER A 356 -10.39 18.52 28.13
C SER A 356 -11.51 18.29 29.18
N LYS A 357 -12.77 18.47 28.77
CA LYS A 357 -13.94 18.39 29.67
C LYS A 357 -14.15 17.00 30.30
N ASN A 358 -13.56 15.96 29.73
CA ASN A 358 -13.57 14.59 30.23
C ASN A 358 -12.21 13.96 29.91
N LEU A 359 -11.80 12.95 30.69
CA LEU A 359 -10.52 12.25 30.51
C LEU A 359 -10.70 10.95 29.71
N GLY A 360 -11.74 10.89 28.87
CA GLY A 360 -12.12 9.70 28.11
C GLY A 360 -13.29 8.92 28.71
N PHE A 361 -13.40 7.65 28.32
CA PHE A 361 -14.62 6.85 28.51
C PHE A 361 -14.34 5.34 28.47
N ALA A 362 -15.26 4.53 29.00
CA ALA A 362 -15.17 3.08 28.84
C ALA A 362 -15.32 2.69 27.36
N THR A 363 -14.57 1.66 26.97
CA THR A 363 -14.56 1.10 25.62
C THR A 363 -14.73 -0.42 25.67
N GLY A 364 -15.01 -1.01 24.52
CA GLY A 364 -15.44 -2.39 24.41
C GLY A 364 -15.71 -2.77 22.98
N ILE A 365 -16.82 -3.48 22.78
CA ILE A 365 -17.42 -3.64 21.45
C ILE A 365 -17.94 -2.30 20.94
N TYR A 366 -18.41 -1.45 21.84
CA TYR A 366 -18.65 -0.04 21.56
C TYR A 366 -17.33 0.72 21.65
N PHE A 367 -17.07 1.61 20.68
CA PHE A 367 -15.93 2.51 20.78
C PHE A 367 -16.06 3.41 22.01
N ARG A 368 -17.21 4.07 22.17
CA ARG A 368 -17.50 5.05 23.22
C ARG A 368 -18.73 4.69 24.03
N ASP A 369 -18.55 4.46 25.33
CA ASP A 369 -19.67 4.38 26.29
C ASP A 369 -19.82 5.68 27.08
N SER A 370 -20.91 6.40 26.86
CA SER A 370 -21.21 7.65 27.56
C SER A 370 -21.61 7.45 29.02
N THR A 371 -22.06 6.24 29.40
CA THR A 371 -22.46 5.89 30.77
C THR A 371 -21.25 5.90 31.71
N PHE A 372 -20.10 5.43 31.21
CA PHE A 372 -18.85 5.34 31.97
C PHE A 372 -17.83 6.37 31.44
N MET A 373 -18.23 7.63 31.38
CA MET A 373 -17.36 8.75 31.00
C MET A 373 -16.61 9.30 32.23
N ILE A 374 -15.30 9.52 32.12
CA ILE A 374 -14.47 10.08 33.19
C ILE A 374 -14.68 11.60 33.20
N SER A 375 -15.61 12.08 34.03
CA SER A 375 -15.94 13.50 34.13
C SER A 375 -16.42 13.85 35.54
N GLN A 376 -16.45 15.15 35.86
CA GLN A 376 -16.89 15.64 37.17
C GLN A 376 -18.31 15.20 37.56
N LYS A 377 -19.20 14.97 36.59
CA LYS A 377 -20.61 14.61 36.83
C LYS A 377 -20.84 13.11 36.99
N SER A 378 -19.80 12.29 36.81
CA SER A 378 -19.95 10.85 36.70
C SER A 378 -19.92 10.17 38.07
N THR A 379 -21.06 9.63 38.49
CA THR A 379 -21.23 8.96 39.80
C THR A 379 -20.93 7.46 39.76
N ARG A 380 -20.71 6.88 38.56
CA ARG A 380 -20.45 5.45 38.40
C ARG A 380 -19.10 5.06 39.00
N THR A 381 -19.04 3.85 39.55
CA THR A 381 -17.83 3.23 40.09
C THR A 381 -17.17 2.32 39.07
N ILE A 382 -15.84 2.29 39.09
CA ILE A 382 -15.06 1.38 38.26
C ILE A 382 -15.07 -0.03 38.86
N SER A 383 -15.17 -1.05 38.02
CA SER A 383 -15.03 -2.46 38.39
C SER A 383 -13.81 -3.09 37.73
N LYS A 384 -13.30 -4.17 38.34
CA LYS A 384 -12.20 -4.97 37.79
C LYS A 384 -12.54 -5.49 36.40
N GLY A 385 -11.57 -5.45 35.48
CA GLY A 385 -11.74 -5.95 34.11
C GLY A 385 -12.46 -4.98 33.17
N MET A 386 -12.83 -3.77 33.61
CA MET A 386 -13.27 -2.72 32.70
C MET A 386 -12.09 -2.21 31.86
N VAL A 387 -12.37 -1.79 30.63
CA VAL A 387 -11.39 -1.19 29.72
C VAL A 387 -11.83 0.23 29.39
N PHE A 388 -10.90 1.17 29.48
CA PHE A 388 -11.12 2.59 29.21
C PHE A 388 -10.22 3.09 28.09
N ASN A 389 -10.77 3.93 27.24
CA ASN A 389 -10.00 4.85 26.41
C ASN A 389 -9.67 6.07 27.28
N LEU A 390 -8.48 6.08 27.89
CA LEU A 390 -8.01 7.20 28.72
C LEU A 390 -7.41 8.27 27.81
N ALA A 391 -8.16 9.35 27.60
CA ALA A 391 -7.79 10.44 26.70
C ALA A 391 -7.60 11.73 27.50
N ILE A 392 -6.34 12.09 27.79
CA ILE A 392 -6.00 13.32 28.51
C ILE A 392 -5.43 14.30 27.49
N GLY A 393 -6.04 15.48 27.40
CA GLY A 393 -5.56 16.51 26.50
C GLY A 393 -5.77 17.92 27.02
N PHE A 394 -4.93 18.82 26.50
CA PHE A 394 -4.98 20.25 26.72
C PHE A 394 -5.12 20.95 25.37
N THR A 395 -6.09 21.85 25.21
CA THR A 395 -6.31 22.64 23.98
C THR A 395 -5.99 24.11 24.22
N ASP A 396 -5.89 24.90 23.15
CA ASP A 396 -5.80 26.36 23.23
C ASP A 396 -4.61 26.88 24.06
N ILE A 397 -3.49 26.15 24.07
CA ILE A 397 -2.25 26.61 24.70
C ILE A 397 -1.54 27.54 23.71
N LYS A 398 -1.15 28.73 24.14
CA LYS A 398 -0.45 29.69 23.25
C LYS A 398 0.90 29.13 22.81
N ASP A 399 1.16 29.14 21.51
CA ASP A 399 2.42 28.68 20.95
C ASP A 399 3.52 29.74 21.12
N PRO A 400 4.62 29.46 21.83
CA PRO A 400 5.73 30.38 21.97
C PRO A 400 6.49 30.63 20.66
N LYS A 401 6.45 29.71 19.69
CA LYS A 401 7.16 29.82 18.41
C LYS A 401 6.36 30.53 17.32
N SER A 402 5.04 30.50 17.39
CA SER A 402 4.14 31.10 16.39
C SER A 402 3.20 32.11 17.03
N SER A 403 3.54 33.39 16.95
CA SER A 403 2.71 34.48 17.47
C SER A 403 1.30 34.44 16.87
N GLY A 404 0.28 34.32 17.73
CA GLY A 404 -1.13 34.25 17.33
C GLY A 404 -1.69 32.85 17.07
N LYS A 405 -0.88 31.79 17.16
CA LYS A 405 -1.34 30.40 17.05
C LYS A 405 -1.37 29.70 18.42
N ASN A 406 -2.24 28.70 18.52
CA ASN A 406 -2.31 27.82 19.67
C ASN A 406 -1.82 26.42 19.29
N TYR A 407 -1.36 25.64 20.27
CA TYR A 407 -1.09 24.23 20.13
C TYR A 407 -1.94 23.41 21.11
N ALA A 408 -2.03 22.10 20.86
CA ALA A 408 -2.69 21.16 21.74
C ALA A 408 -1.76 20.01 22.13
N LEU A 409 -2.02 19.44 23.30
CA LEU A 409 -1.39 18.22 23.77
C LEU A 409 -2.46 17.15 23.91
N SER A 410 -2.20 15.96 23.37
CA SER A 410 -3.08 14.80 23.43
C SER A 410 -2.29 13.55 23.75
N LEU A 411 -2.71 12.84 24.79
CA LEU A 411 -2.19 11.54 25.16
C LEU A 411 -3.37 10.60 25.41
N ILE A 412 -3.48 9.60 24.55
CA ILE A 412 -4.58 8.64 24.55
C ILE A 412 -4.04 7.22 24.61
N ASP A 413 -4.48 6.45 25.60
CA ASP A 413 -4.11 5.05 25.77
C ASP A 413 -5.35 4.19 26.08
N THR A 414 -5.34 2.95 25.61
CA THR A 414 -6.33 1.93 26.02
C THR A 414 -5.86 1.31 27.34
N VAL A 415 -6.70 1.33 28.37
CA VAL A 415 -6.33 0.99 29.76
C VAL A 415 -7.25 -0.09 30.30
N LEU A 416 -6.67 -1.20 30.76
CA LEU A 416 -7.35 -2.26 31.49
C LEU A 416 -7.28 -1.99 33.00
N VAL A 417 -8.41 -2.03 33.68
CA VAL A 417 -8.46 -1.88 35.14
C VAL A 417 -8.12 -3.20 35.82
N THR A 418 -7.06 -3.17 36.62
CA THR A 418 -6.59 -4.28 37.47
C THR A 418 -6.74 -3.91 38.95
N ASP A 419 -6.41 -4.84 39.86
CA ASP A 419 -6.46 -4.56 41.31
C ASP A 419 -5.42 -3.51 41.73
N GLU A 420 -4.29 -3.41 41.01
CA GLU A 420 -3.18 -2.49 41.31
C GLU A 420 -3.34 -1.10 40.65
N GLY A 421 -4.33 -0.94 39.76
CA GLY A 421 -4.58 0.29 39.01
C GLY A 421 -4.87 0.04 37.53
N GLY A 422 -4.85 1.12 36.75
CA GLY A 422 -4.99 1.08 35.29
C GLY A 422 -3.70 0.63 34.61
N ASN A 423 -3.76 -0.46 33.84
CA ASN A 423 -2.65 -0.96 33.02
C ASN A 423 -2.86 -0.59 31.55
N CYS A 424 -1.89 0.12 30.94
CA CYS A 424 -1.95 0.47 29.52
C CYS A 424 -1.74 -0.78 28.64
N LEU A 425 -2.68 -1.04 27.73
CA LEU A 425 -2.57 -2.08 26.70
C LEU A 425 -1.88 -1.58 25.43
N THR A 426 -1.88 -0.26 25.21
CA THR A 426 -1.16 0.41 24.12
C THR A 426 0.27 0.74 24.57
N GLU A 427 1.24 0.47 23.70
CA GLU A 427 2.67 0.55 24.00
C GLU A 427 3.38 1.58 23.10
N GLY A 428 4.51 2.11 23.58
CA GLY A 428 5.44 2.93 22.79
C GLY A 428 5.06 4.40 22.56
N ASN A 429 6.01 5.11 21.94
CA ASN A 429 5.92 6.44 21.34
C ASN A 429 5.33 7.53 22.24
N LYS A 430 5.66 7.50 23.54
CA LYS A 430 5.23 8.52 24.51
C LYS A 430 6.33 9.01 25.43
N SER A 431 7.55 8.46 25.34
CA SER A 431 8.67 9.03 26.11
C SER A 431 9.13 10.31 25.41
N ASN A 432 9.71 11.25 26.16
CA ASN A 432 10.26 12.48 25.58
C ASN A 432 11.20 12.19 24.40
N ARG A 433 12.01 11.13 24.49
CA ARG A 433 12.93 10.71 23.42
C ARG A 433 12.23 10.23 22.15
N ASP A 434 11.03 9.69 22.26
CA ASP A 434 10.30 9.13 21.11
C ASP A 434 9.46 10.18 20.39
N VAL A 435 9.14 11.30 21.07
CA VAL A 435 8.19 12.29 20.56
C VAL A 435 8.80 13.67 20.30
N MET A 436 9.98 13.96 20.85
CA MET A 436 10.70 15.21 20.63
C MET A 436 11.75 14.99 19.54
N LEU A 437 11.60 15.71 18.44
CA LEU A 437 12.48 15.70 17.28
C LEU A 437 13.06 17.10 17.12
N PHE A 438 14.31 17.15 16.65
CA PHE A 438 15.01 18.40 16.37
C PHE A 438 15.45 18.36 14.91
N MET A 439 15.11 19.39 14.13
CA MET A 439 15.63 19.57 12.79
C MET A 439 16.97 20.28 12.89
N GLU A 440 17.97 19.78 12.16
CA GLU A 440 19.24 20.47 11.98
C GLU A 440 18.97 21.71 11.11
N ASN A 441 18.85 22.88 11.74
CA ASN A 441 18.79 24.15 11.02
C ASN A 441 20.23 24.65 10.81
N ASP A 442 20.67 24.70 9.56
CA ASP A 442 21.94 25.33 9.13
C ASP A 442 21.96 26.89 9.32
N ASP A 443 20.96 27.45 10.01
CA ASP A 443 20.61 28.89 10.02
C ASP A 443 20.61 29.54 11.43
N GLU A 444 21.41 29.06 12.40
CA GLU A 444 21.69 29.87 13.61
C GLU A 444 22.91 30.78 13.41
N GLU A 445 22.59 32.06 13.17
CA GLU A 445 23.49 33.19 13.05
C GLU A 445 24.53 33.26 14.19
N ASP A 446 25.80 33.33 13.78
CA ASP A 446 26.95 33.83 14.53
C ASP A 446 26.56 35.03 15.41
N THR A 447 26.42 34.83 16.73
CA THR A 447 26.42 35.92 17.69
C THR A 447 27.84 36.14 18.22
N ASP A 448 28.50 37.13 17.61
CA ASP A 448 29.58 37.96 18.13
C ASP A 448 30.45 37.39 19.27
N VAL A 449 31.59 36.80 18.91
CA VAL A 449 32.79 36.83 19.77
C VAL A 449 33.93 37.51 19.02
N GLU A 450 34.19 38.76 19.39
CA GLU A 450 35.37 39.53 19.00
C GLU A 450 36.67 38.74 19.28
N VAL A 451 37.49 38.50 18.24
CA VAL A 451 38.93 38.28 18.42
C VAL A 451 39.73 39.18 17.49
N LYS A 452 40.54 40.06 18.11
CA LYS A 452 41.42 41.05 17.47
C LYS A 452 42.59 40.41 16.69
N PRO A 453 43.13 41.13 15.68
CA PRO A 453 44.01 40.58 14.64
C PRO A 453 45.52 40.72 14.95
N LYS A 454 46.36 39.89 14.32
CA LYS A 454 47.82 40.06 14.04
C LYS A 454 48.33 38.82 13.28
N LYS A 455 49.23 38.84 12.30
CA LYS A 455 49.78 39.86 11.39
C LYS A 455 50.55 39.09 10.30
N ALA A 456 50.42 39.59 9.07
CA ALA A 456 51.12 39.31 7.82
C ALA A 456 52.57 38.76 7.84
N SER A 457 52.88 37.91 6.85
CA SER A 457 54.15 37.98 6.10
C SER A 457 53.89 37.94 4.59
N SER A 458 54.70 38.73 3.87
CA SER A 458 54.42 39.42 2.61
C SER A 458 55.02 38.71 1.37
N PRO A 459 54.74 39.23 0.14
CA PRO A 459 54.83 38.53 -1.14
C PRO A 459 56.07 38.90 -1.98
N LYS A 460 56.31 38.18 -3.09
CA LYS A 460 57.14 38.53 -4.29
C LYS A 460 57.22 37.26 -5.18
N LYS A 461 57.33 37.25 -6.52
CA LYS A 461 57.56 38.24 -7.59
C LYS A 461 57.33 37.54 -8.95
N LYS A 462 56.98 38.30 -9.99
CA LYS A 462 56.93 37.88 -11.41
C LYS A 462 58.28 38.10 -12.15
N ARG A 463 58.43 37.36 -13.27
CA ARG A 463 59.18 37.58 -14.54
C ARG A 463 60.51 36.82 -14.72
N PRO A 464 61.00 36.51 -15.96
CA PRO A 464 60.39 36.55 -17.32
C PRO A 464 60.68 35.34 -18.27
N SER A 465 59.94 35.30 -19.39
CA SER A 465 60.27 34.85 -20.78
C SER A 465 60.83 33.44 -21.10
N GLY A 466 60.20 32.80 -22.10
CA GLY A 466 60.81 31.79 -22.98
C GLY A 466 59.77 31.00 -23.77
N ASP A 467 59.55 31.37 -25.04
CA ASP A 467 58.73 30.66 -26.03
C ASP A 467 59.18 29.20 -26.24
N LEU A 468 58.25 28.32 -26.61
CA LEU A 468 58.32 27.45 -27.80
C LEU A 468 56.98 26.72 -28.04
N ASP A 469 56.62 26.67 -29.31
CA ASP A 469 55.37 26.23 -29.94
C ASP A 469 54.85 24.83 -29.60
N GLY A 470 53.53 24.67 -29.71
CA GLY A 470 52.84 23.38 -29.77
C GLY A 470 51.31 23.54 -29.77
N ALA A 471 50.74 23.74 -30.95
CA ALA A 471 49.30 23.87 -31.21
C ALA A 471 48.47 22.70 -30.67
N VAL A 472 47.33 22.97 -30.01
CA VAL A 472 46.01 22.33 -30.27
C VAL A 472 44.91 23.28 -29.77
N VAL A 473 43.90 23.42 -30.62
CA VAL A 473 42.67 24.23 -30.52
C VAL A 473 41.78 23.76 -29.36
N GLY A 474 41.33 24.69 -28.51
CA GLY A 474 40.36 24.43 -27.45
C GLY A 474 39.76 25.75 -26.96
N SER A 475 38.53 26.01 -27.41
CA SER A 475 37.83 27.28 -27.27
C SER A 475 37.53 27.65 -25.80
N ARG A 476 37.68 28.94 -25.53
CA ARG A 476 37.52 29.62 -24.25
C ARG A 476 36.09 30.15 -24.16
N MET A 477 35.29 29.73 -23.19
CA MET A 477 34.08 30.47 -22.81
C MET A 477 34.18 31.02 -21.39
N LEU A 478 33.89 32.32 -21.32
CA LEU A 478 34.10 33.23 -20.21
C LEU A 478 32.93 33.24 -19.24
N ARG A 479 33.27 33.37 -17.96
CA ARG A 479 32.37 33.69 -16.85
C ARG A 479 32.04 35.19 -16.84
N GLY A 480 30.75 35.51 -16.82
CA GLY A 480 30.18 36.68 -16.12
C GLY A 480 29.70 37.87 -16.97
N LYS A 481 28.37 38.02 -17.09
CA LYS A 481 27.70 39.33 -17.09
C LYS A 481 26.27 39.22 -16.53
N THR A 482 25.95 40.23 -15.74
CA THR A 482 24.75 40.51 -14.94
C THR A 482 23.52 40.93 -15.74
N ARG A 483 22.32 40.58 -15.23
CA ARG A 483 21.00 41.24 -15.26
C ARG A 483 20.43 41.80 -16.60
N ASN A 484 19.28 41.25 -16.98
CA ASN A 484 18.20 41.80 -17.82
C ASN A 484 18.56 42.35 -19.21
N ALA A 485 18.65 41.46 -20.21
CA ALA A 485 18.21 41.68 -21.59
C ALA A 485 18.43 40.38 -22.40
N GLY A 486 17.38 39.81 -23.01
CA GLY A 486 17.53 38.73 -23.98
C GLY A 486 16.37 37.74 -24.01
N ARG A 487 15.32 38.06 -24.77
CA ARG A 487 14.25 37.13 -25.16
C ARG A 487 14.37 36.72 -26.64
N GLU A 488 15.56 36.87 -27.21
CA GLU A 488 15.84 36.65 -28.64
C GLU A 488 16.78 35.45 -28.93
N THR A 489 17.47 34.88 -27.93
CA THR A 489 18.42 33.77 -28.16
C THR A 489 17.77 32.39 -28.29
N ASP A 490 16.58 32.16 -27.73
CA ASP A 490 15.91 30.84 -27.69
C ASP A 490 15.37 30.34 -29.05
N GLN A 491 15.12 31.25 -30.00
CA GLN A 491 14.66 30.83 -31.33
C GLN A 491 15.79 30.21 -32.16
N SER A 492 17.06 30.57 -31.91
CA SER A 492 18.19 30.07 -32.70
C SER A 492 18.64 28.65 -32.34
N THR A 493 18.42 28.22 -31.11
CA THR A 493 18.78 26.87 -30.62
C THR A 493 17.71 25.84 -31.00
N SER A 494 16.43 26.18 -30.83
CA SER A 494 15.32 25.30 -31.23
C SER A 494 15.28 24.99 -32.74
N HIS A 495 15.62 25.96 -33.60
CA HIS A 495 15.74 25.72 -35.04
C HIS A 495 16.90 24.79 -35.41
N LYS A 496 18.04 24.86 -34.70
CA LYS A 496 19.19 23.97 -34.94
C LYS A 496 18.89 22.53 -34.54
N ILE A 497 18.21 22.33 -33.40
CA ILE A 497 17.77 21.01 -32.94
C ILE A 497 16.84 20.40 -33.99
N LYS A 498 15.88 21.16 -34.53
CA LYS A 498 14.96 20.65 -35.58
C LYS A 498 15.69 20.20 -36.85
N GLU A 499 16.68 20.96 -37.31
CA GLU A 499 17.45 20.60 -38.51
C GLU A 499 18.32 19.36 -38.28
N HIS A 500 18.99 19.27 -37.12
CA HIS A 500 19.79 18.12 -36.73
C HIS A 500 18.94 16.85 -36.61
N GLN A 501 17.80 16.94 -35.94
CA GLN A 501 16.86 15.82 -35.78
C GLN A 501 16.32 15.30 -37.11
N ARG A 502 16.08 16.18 -38.09
CA ARG A 502 15.68 15.75 -39.43
C ARG A 502 16.76 14.88 -40.09
N ILE A 503 18.03 15.27 -39.96
CA ILE A 503 19.17 14.52 -40.49
C ILE A 503 19.30 13.16 -39.76
N LEU A 504 19.09 13.13 -38.44
CA LEU A 504 19.13 11.89 -37.66
C LEU A 504 18.03 10.89 -38.07
N HIS A 505 16.81 11.36 -38.29
CA HIS A 505 15.69 10.53 -38.77
C HIS A 505 15.96 9.97 -40.18
N GLU A 506 16.51 10.78 -41.09
CA GLU A 506 16.88 10.34 -42.44
C GLU A 506 18.00 9.29 -42.39
N ALA A 507 19.07 9.56 -41.62
CA ALA A 507 20.18 8.63 -41.46
C ALA A 507 19.74 7.28 -40.86
N LYS A 508 18.81 7.29 -39.89
CA LYS A 508 18.27 6.05 -39.29
C LYS A 508 17.35 5.29 -40.23
N ASN A 509 16.57 5.99 -41.04
CA ASN A 509 15.74 5.34 -42.06
C ASN A 509 16.60 4.64 -43.13
N GLU A 510 17.67 5.30 -43.59
CA GLU A 510 18.65 4.69 -44.50
C GLU A 510 19.37 3.48 -43.87
N GLU A 511 19.75 3.60 -42.59
CA GLU A 511 20.37 2.51 -41.84
C GLU A 511 19.40 1.31 -41.72
N GLY A 512 18.13 1.55 -41.37
CA GLY A 512 17.08 0.54 -41.32
C GLY A 512 16.87 -0.16 -42.65
N LEU A 513 16.77 0.59 -43.75
CA LEU A 513 16.67 0.04 -45.11
C LEU A 513 17.87 -0.87 -45.44
N GLN A 514 19.10 -0.46 -45.07
CA GLN A 514 20.30 -1.28 -45.29
C GLN A 514 20.34 -2.53 -44.41
N ARG A 515 19.99 -2.43 -43.11
CA ARG A 515 19.98 -3.56 -42.17
C ARG A 515 18.97 -4.63 -42.60
N PHE A 516 17.83 -4.23 -43.16
CA PHE A 516 16.75 -5.15 -43.55
C PHE A 516 16.67 -5.43 -45.08
N ALA A 517 17.56 -4.86 -45.89
CA ALA A 517 17.65 -5.09 -47.34
C ALA A 517 17.91 -6.57 -47.71
N GLY A 518 18.58 -7.33 -46.85
CA GLY A 518 18.95 -8.73 -47.07
C GLY A 518 17.81 -9.75 -46.94
N GLY A 519 16.65 -9.34 -46.40
CA GLY A 519 15.55 -10.26 -46.08
C GLY A 519 15.89 -11.21 -44.92
N LYS A 520 15.15 -11.12 -43.81
CA LYS A 520 15.24 -11.96 -42.59
C LYS A 520 16.54 -12.78 -42.42
N ASP A 521 17.66 -12.12 -42.12
CA ASP A 521 18.73 -12.77 -41.37
C ASP A 521 18.30 -12.83 -39.89
N SER A 522 17.36 -13.73 -39.62
CA SER A 522 17.03 -14.19 -38.26
C SER A 522 18.19 -15.03 -37.74
N SER A 523 19.32 -14.40 -37.47
CA SER A 523 20.53 -14.96 -36.85
C SER A 523 20.37 -15.14 -35.33
N ASN A 524 19.19 -15.58 -34.92
CA ASN A 524 18.98 -16.33 -33.68
C ASN A 524 17.74 -17.20 -33.90
N GLY A 525 17.98 -18.42 -34.39
CA GLY A 525 16.94 -19.37 -34.68
C GLY A 525 16.09 -19.67 -33.44
N SER A 526 14.89 -19.11 -33.40
CA SER A 526 13.77 -19.79 -32.76
C SER A 526 13.58 -21.09 -33.52
N GLN A 527 14.27 -22.14 -33.07
CA GLN A 527 13.98 -23.49 -33.54
C GLN A 527 12.47 -23.69 -33.39
N PRO A 528 11.76 -24.18 -34.43
CA PRO A 528 10.36 -24.53 -34.29
C PRO A 528 10.24 -25.43 -33.06
N GLY A 529 9.38 -25.04 -32.12
CA GLY A 529 9.30 -25.66 -30.80
C GLY A 529 9.21 -27.17 -30.94
N VAL A 530 10.29 -27.88 -30.58
CA VAL A 530 10.33 -29.34 -30.68
C VAL A 530 9.25 -29.88 -29.76
N PHE A 531 8.20 -30.48 -30.34
CA PHE A 531 7.13 -31.12 -29.59
C PHE A 531 7.73 -32.17 -28.64
N ARG A 532 7.52 -32.00 -27.34
CA ARG A 532 7.94 -32.98 -26.34
C ARG A 532 6.80 -33.95 -26.08
N ARG A 533 6.92 -35.16 -26.62
CA ARG A 533 6.00 -36.26 -26.30
C ARG A 533 6.02 -36.54 -24.79
N PHE A 534 4.87 -36.39 -24.14
CA PHE A 534 4.72 -36.64 -22.70
C PHE A 534 4.43 -38.12 -22.45
N ASP A 535 5.48 -38.92 -22.23
CA ASP A 535 5.31 -40.34 -21.89
C ASP A 535 5.05 -40.52 -20.39
N SER A 536 3.85 -41.00 -20.03
CA SER A 536 3.48 -41.31 -18.64
C SER A 536 4.18 -42.56 -18.10
N TYR A 537 4.17 -43.66 -18.86
CA TYR A 537 4.80 -44.93 -18.50
C TYR A 537 5.46 -45.53 -19.75
N LYS A 538 6.67 -46.07 -19.61
CA LYS A 538 7.41 -46.68 -20.73
C LYS A 538 7.12 -48.18 -20.89
N ARG A 539 6.67 -48.84 -19.82
CA ARG A 539 6.37 -50.29 -19.78
C ARG A 539 5.09 -50.52 -18.98
N GLU A 540 4.31 -51.51 -19.39
CA GLU A 540 3.06 -51.90 -18.72
C GLU A 540 3.26 -52.23 -17.23
N GLN A 541 4.39 -52.85 -16.88
CA GLN A 541 4.77 -53.20 -15.50
C GLN A 541 4.90 -51.99 -14.56
N GLN A 542 5.03 -50.78 -15.10
CA GLN A 542 5.17 -49.54 -14.32
C GLN A 542 3.80 -48.94 -13.95
N VAL A 543 2.71 -49.42 -14.55
CA VAL A 543 1.36 -48.93 -14.26
C VAL A 543 0.90 -49.53 -12.93
N PRO A 544 0.50 -48.70 -11.95
CA PRO A 544 -0.06 -49.19 -10.69
C PRO A 544 -1.26 -50.12 -10.92
N ILE A 545 -1.20 -51.35 -10.37
CA ILE A 545 -2.29 -52.32 -10.47
C ILE A 545 -3.46 -51.85 -9.59
N ASN A 546 -4.55 -51.42 -10.22
CA ASN A 546 -5.77 -51.01 -9.52
C ASN A 546 -6.92 -51.97 -9.87
N ARG A 547 -7.29 -52.84 -8.94
CA ARG A 547 -8.40 -53.81 -9.13
C ARG A 547 -9.78 -53.18 -8.92
N ASP A 548 -9.86 -52.00 -8.29
CA ASP A 548 -11.12 -51.39 -7.85
C ASP A 548 -11.66 -50.33 -8.83
N LEU A 549 -11.07 -50.18 -10.03
CA LEU A 549 -11.45 -49.18 -11.05
C LEU A 549 -11.56 -47.74 -10.50
N ARG A 550 -10.70 -47.38 -9.55
CA ARG A 550 -10.68 -46.06 -8.92
C ARG A 550 -9.75 -45.09 -9.66
N ILE A 551 -10.06 -43.79 -9.61
CA ILE A 551 -9.11 -42.76 -10.03
C ILE A 551 -7.93 -42.74 -9.06
N LEU A 552 -6.70 -42.73 -9.60
CA LEU A 552 -5.45 -42.65 -8.85
C LEU A 552 -4.57 -41.53 -9.39
N VAL A 553 -3.81 -40.90 -8.51
CA VAL A 553 -2.83 -39.87 -8.87
C VAL A 553 -1.45 -40.41 -8.56
N ASP A 554 -0.61 -40.59 -9.59
CA ASP A 554 0.81 -40.95 -9.42
C ASP A 554 1.67 -39.68 -9.44
N THR A 555 2.14 -39.29 -8.25
CA THR A 555 3.00 -38.12 -8.08
C THR A 555 4.40 -38.31 -8.64
N LYS A 556 4.90 -39.54 -8.73
CA LYS A 556 6.25 -39.85 -9.25
C LYS A 556 6.29 -39.80 -10.77
N ALA A 557 5.28 -40.38 -11.42
CA ALA A 557 5.14 -40.37 -12.87
C ALA A 557 4.49 -39.08 -13.41
N GLN A 558 3.98 -38.21 -12.54
CA GLN A 558 3.24 -36.98 -12.90
C GLN A 558 2.00 -37.28 -13.76
N THR A 559 1.29 -38.34 -13.42
CA THR A 559 0.19 -38.89 -14.22
C THR A 559 -1.04 -39.17 -13.37
N VAL A 560 -2.20 -38.81 -13.90
CA VAL A 560 -3.52 -39.17 -13.35
C VAL A 560 -4.02 -40.38 -14.10
N ILE A 561 -4.35 -41.44 -13.37
CA ILE A 561 -4.88 -42.67 -13.92
C ILE A 561 -6.41 -42.63 -13.80
N ILE A 562 -7.08 -42.59 -14.95
CA ILE A 562 -8.54 -42.49 -15.05
C ILE A 562 -9.14 -43.76 -15.66
N PRO A 563 -10.24 -44.28 -15.11
CA PRO A 563 -10.96 -45.39 -15.72
C PRO A 563 -11.86 -44.90 -16.86
N ILE A 564 -11.67 -45.37 -18.07
CA ILE A 564 -12.54 -45.10 -19.23
C ILE A 564 -13.14 -46.43 -19.67
N ASN A 565 -14.46 -46.60 -19.51
CA ASN A 565 -15.20 -47.81 -19.91
C ASN A 565 -14.56 -49.13 -19.42
N GLY A 566 -14.04 -49.15 -18.19
CA GLY A 566 -13.37 -50.32 -17.60
C GLY A 566 -11.88 -50.45 -17.91
N PHE A 567 -11.33 -49.60 -18.78
CA PHE A 567 -9.89 -49.53 -19.07
C PHE A 567 -9.21 -48.48 -18.22
N ILE A 568 -8.02 -48.81 -17.73
CA ILE A 568 -7.19 -47.91 -16.91
C ILE A 568 -6.31 -47.08 -17.84
N VAL A 569 -6.61 -45.79 -17.98
CA VAL A 569 -5.93 -44.90 -18.92
C VAL A 569 -5.03 -43.91 -18.15
N PRO A 570 -3.71 -43.96 -18.34
CA PRO A 570 -2.79 -43.00 -17.74
C PRO A 570 -2.75 -41.69 -18.54
N VAL A 571 -3.04 -40.57 -17.89
CA VAL A 571 -3.01 -39.23 -18.50
C VAL A 571 -2.00 -38.32 -17.79
N HIS A 572 -0.99 -37.85 -18.52
CA HIS A 572 0.03 -36.96 -17.99
C HIS A 572 -0.58 -35.61 -17.58
N VAL A 573 -0.14 -35.04 -16.45
CA VAL A 573 -0.76 -33.81 -15.90
C VAL A 573 -0.62 -32.60 -16.83
N SER A 574 0.41 -32.55 -17.67
CA SER A 574 0.58 -31.47 -18.65
C SER A 574 -0.53 -31.39 -19.69
N THR A 575 -1.29 -32.46 -19.93
CA THR A 575 -2.42 -32.46 -20.88
C THR A 575 -3.74 -32.04 -20.22
N ILE A 576 -3.76 -31.83 -18.90
CA ILE A 576 -4.97 -31.43 -18.14
C ILE A 576 -5.04 -29.90 -18.05
N LYS A 577 -6.13 -29.32 -18.59
CA LYS A 577 -6.41 -27.88 -18.55
C LYS A 577 -6.86 -27.44 -17.16
N ASN A 578 -7.91 -28.05 -16.60
CA ASN A 578 -8.36 -27.80 -15.23
C ASN A 578 -9.28 -28.94 -14.77
N THR A 579 -9.53 -29.00 -13.46
CA THR A 579 -10.50 -29.91 -12.85
C THR A 579 -11.58 -29.09 -12.13
N SER A 580 -12.84 -29.42 -12.35
CA SER A 580 -13.98 -28.80 -11.66
C SER A 580 -14.80 -29.84 -10.91
N LYS A 581 -15.32 -29.44 -9.75
CA LYS A 581 -16.16 -30.27 -8.88
C LYS A 581 -17.55 -29.62 -8.81
N THR A 582 -18.60 -30.39 -9.07
CA THR A 582 -20.00 -29.98 -8.87
C THR A 582 -20.67 -30.94 -7.91
N GLU A 583 -21.47 -30.41 -6.98
CA GLU A 583 -22.22 -31.21 -6.00
C GLU A 583 -23.72 -31.15 -6.35
N GLU A 584 -24.29 -32.29 -6.74
CA GLU A 584 -25.69 -32.46 -7.12
C GLU A 584 -26.37 -33.40 -6.11
N GLY A 585 -26.91 -32.82 -5.03
CA GLY A 585 -27.59 -33.58 -3.97
C GLY A 585 -26.68 -34.60 -3.28
N ASP A 586 -26.97 -35.88 -3.46
CA ASP A 586 -26.21 -37.01 -2.89
C ASP A 586 -25.00 -37.43 -3.75
N TYR A 587 -24.88 -36.89 -4.97
CA TYR A 587 -23.79 -37.19 -5.89
C TYR A 587 -22.83 -36.00 -6.03
N THR A 588 -21.55 -36.30 -6.16
CA THR A 588 -20.51 -35.35 -6.56
C THR A 588 -20.00 -35.74 -7.93
N SER A 589 -19.91 -34.76 -8.83
CA SER A 589 -19.35 -34.91 -10.16
C SER A 589 -17.97 -34.24 -10.22
N LEU A 590 -16.96 -34.99 -10.65
CA LEU A 590 -15.60 -34.49 -10.91
C LEU A 590 -15.38 -34.45 -12.43
N ARG A 591 -15.26 -33.25 -12.98
CA ARG A 591 -14.98 -33.00 -14.39
C ARG A 591 -13.51 -32.66 -14.59
N ILE A 592 -12.83 -33.40 -15.45
CA ILE A 592 -11.44 -33.17 -15.86
C ILE A 592 -11.48 -32.65 -17.30
N ASN A 593 -11.02 -31.42 -17.52
CA ASN A 593 -10.93 -30.82 -18.85
C ASN A 593 -9.48 -30.94 -19.35
N PHE A 594 -9.30 -31.38 -20.59
CA PHE A 594 -8.00 -31.53 -21.21
C PHE A 594 -7.68 -30.34 -22.13
N ILE A 595 -6.40 -30.19 -22.46
CA ILE A 595 -5.93 -29.21 -23.43
C ILE A 595 -6.19 -29.76 -24.84
N THR A 596 -6.94 -29.03 -25.65
CA THR A 596 -7.22 -29.34 -27.05
C THR A 596 -6.80 -28.18 -27.96
N PRO A 597 -6.42 -28.43 -29.22
CA PRO A 597 -6.21 -27.37 -30.21
C PRO A 597 -7.43 -26.44 -30.31
N GLY A 598 -7.20 -25.14 -30.57
CA GLY A 598 -8.25 -24.13 -30.73
C GLY A 598 -8.89 -23.56 -29.45
N GLN A 599 -8.54 -24.06 -28.26
CA GLN A 599 -9.13 -23.60 -26.97
C GLN A 599 -8.28 -22.61 -26.15
N SER A 600 -7.21 -22.09 -26.74
CA SER A 600 -6.26 -21.18 -26.08
C SER A 600 -6.47 -19.74 -26.54
N VAL A 601 -7.58 -19.12 -26.14
CA VAL A 601 -7.69 -17.66 -26.22
C VAL A 601 -6.83 -17.08 -25.08
N GLY A 602 -5.59 -16.69 -25.40
CA GLY A 602 -4.68 -15.94 -24.52
C GLY A 602 -3.34 -16.61 -24.17
N LYS A 603 -2.23 -15.92 -24.46
CA LYS A 603 -0.82 -16.04 -23.99
C LYS A 603 -0.17 -17.43 -23.82
N LYS A 604 -0.80 -18.53 -24.27
CA LYS A 604 -0.23 -19.89 -24.29
C LYS A 604 -0.37 -20.54 -25.66
N GLU A 605 0.04 -19.83 -26.70
CA GLU A 605 0.23 -20.38 -28.06
C GLU A 605 1.46 -21.31 -28.15
N ASP A 606 2.27 -21.39 -27.10
CA ASP A 606 3.54 -22.13 -27.05
C ASP A 606 3.39 -23.68 -26.95
N MET A 607 2.17 -24.21 -26.95
CA MET A 607 1.93 -25.67 -26.95
C MET A 607 1.78 -26.16 -28.38
N VAL A 608 2.92 -26.47 -29.00
CA VAL A 608 2.95 -27.23 -30.26
C VAL A 608 2.25 -28.58 -30.01
N PHE A 609 1.45 -29.06 -30.96
CA PHE A 609 0.88 -30.41 -30.96
C PHE A 609 1.57 -31.23 -32.06
N GLU A 610 1.78 -32.54 -31.83
CA GLU A 610 2.36 -33.43 -32.86
C GLU A 610 1.50 -33.48 -34.13
N ASP A 611 0.18 -33.48 -33.94
CA ASP A 611 -0.81 -33.45 -35.00
C ASP A 611 -2.05 -32.67 -34.52
N PRO A 612 -2.25 -31.42 -34.98
CA PRO A 612 -3.43 -30.62 -34.64
C PRO A 612 -4.77 -31.21 -35.10
N ASP A 613 -4.78 -32.07 -36.12
CA ASP A 613 -5.99 -32.63 -36.74
C ASP A 613 -6.40 -33.99 -36.13
N SER A 614 -5.65 -34.48 -35.15
CA SER A 614 -5.97 -35.70 -34.40
C SER A 614 -7.23 -35.58 -33.54
N MET A 615 -7.85 -36.70 -33.17
CA MET A 615 -9.02 -36.71 -32.26
C MET A 615 -8.60 -36.48 -30.79
N PHE A 616 -9.05 -35.38 -30.19
CA PHE A 616 -8.77 -35.05 -28.79
C PHE A 616 -9.99 -35.21 -27.87
N ILE A 617 -9.76 -35.67 -26.64
CA ILE A 617 -10.79 -35.71 -25.60
C ILE A 617 -10.89 -34.32 -24.98
N ARG A 618 -12.05 -33.66 -25.05
CA ARG A 618 -12.25 -32.32 -24.46
C ARG A 618 -12.39 -32.36 -22.93
N SER A 619 -13.24 -33.24 -22.44
CA SER A 619 -13.47 -33.39 -20.99
C SER A 619 -14.06 -34.74 -20.63
N VAL A 620 -13.75 -35.23 -19.43
CA VAL A 620 -14.33 -36.45 -18.85
C VAL A 620 -14.96 -36.09 -17.50
N THR A 621 -16.19 -36.57 -17.27
CA THR A 621 -16.92 -36.32 -16.02
C THR A 621 -17.20 -37.63 -15.30
N PHE A 622 -16.73 -37.74 -14.05
CA PHE A 622 -16.99 -38.86 -13.16
C PHE A 622 -18.05 -38.48 -12.13
N ARG A 623 -18.97 -39.39 -11.81
CA ARG A 623 -20.01 -39.18 -10.79
C ARG A 623 -19.87 -40.23 -9.69
N SER A 624 -19.90 -39.81 -8.42
CA SER A 624 -19.82 -40.71 -7.26
C SER A 624 -20.60 -40.17 -6.07
N THR A 625 -20.98 -41.04 -5.14
CA THR A 625 -21.60 -40.66 -3.85
C THR A 625 -20.56 -40.24 -2.79
N ASP A 626 -19.28 -40.57 -3.00
CA ASP A 626 -18.19 -40.26 -2.06
C ASP A 626 -17.65 -38.82 -2.26
N LYS A 627 -18.20 -37.89 -1.48
CA LYS A 627 -17.88 -36.46 -1.54
C LYS A 627 -16.45 -36.14 -1.09
N LEU A 628 -15.93 -36.89 -0.12
CA LEU A 628 -14.62 -36.64 0.47
C LEU A 628 -13.52 -37.04 -0.51
N ARG A 629 -13.62 -38.24 -1.10
CA ARG A 629 -12.62 -38.72 -2.07
C ARG A 629 -12.51 -37.83 -3.31
N PHE A 630 -13.63 -37.35 -3.84
CA PHE A 630 -13.60 -36.44 -5.00
C PHE A 630 -13.04 -35.06 -4.64
N SER A 631 -13.21 -34.63 -3.39
CA SER A 631 -12.55 -33.43 -2.87
C SER A 631 -11.03 -33.61 -2.78
N ASP A 632 -10.56 -34.76 -2.30
CA ASP A 632 -9.13 -35.05 -2.17
C ASP A 632 -8.47 -35.22 -3.54
N LEU A 633 -9.10 -35.95 -4.46
CA LEU A 633 -8.63 -36.09 -5.84
C LEU A 633 -8.51 -34.74 -6.56
N ASN A 634 -9.48 -33.83 -6.37
CA ASN A 634 -9.40 -32.50 -6.96
C ASN A 634 -8.23 -31.68 -6.38
N LYS A 635 -7.92 -31.84 -5.08
CA LYS A 635 -6.75 -31.20 -4.46
C LYS A 635 -5.45 -31.78 -4.99
N ASP A 636 -5.33 -33.11 -5.03
CA ASP A 636 -4.12 -33.83 -5.47
C ASP A 636 -3.76 -33.51 -6.92
N ILE A 637 -4.74 -33.49 -7.83
CA ILE A 637 -4.52 -33.17 -9.25
C ILE A 637 -4.06 -31.71 -9.41
N ASN A 638 -4.67 -30.77 -8.68
CA ASN A 638 -4.29 -29.36 -8.74
C ASN A 638 -2.91 -29.10 -8.13
N GLU A 639 -2.55 -29.79 -7.05
CA GLU A 639 -1.21 -29.72 -6.45
C GLU A 639 -0.13 -30.28 -7.38
N LEU A 640 -0.38 -31.45 -7.99
CA LEU A 640 0.53 -32.08 -8.94
C LEU A 640 0.76 -31.18 -10.17
N LYS A 641 -0.29 -30.50 -10.65
CA LYS A 641 -0.19 -29.52 -11.73
C LYS A 641 0.69 -28.33 -11.35
N LYS A 642 0.52 -27.79 -10.14
CA LYS A 642 1.33 -26.68 -9.61
C LYS A 642 2.80 -27.06 -9.48
N LEU A 643 3.10 -28.28 -9.07
CA LEU A 643 4.48 -28.79 -9.00
C LEU A 643 5.11 -28.97 -10.39
N SER A 644 4.35 -29.47 -11.37
CA SER A 644 4.82 -29.64 -12.75
C SER A 644 5.13 -28.30 -13.43
N THR A 645 4.23 -27.32 -13.32
CA THR A 645 4.45 -25.99 -13.90
C THR A 645 5.64 -25.28 -13.26
N LYS A 646 5.82 -25.41 -11.94
CA LYS A 646 6.98 -24.86 -11.23
C LYS A 646 8.30 -25.44 -11.74
N ARG A 647 8.40 -26.77 -11.86
CA ARG A 647 9.61 -27.45 -12.37
C ARG A 647 9.89 -27.11 -13.85
N ALA A 648 8.85 -26.97 -14.66
CA ALA A 648 8.98 -26.55 -16.05
C ALA A 648 9.47 -25.10 -16.17
N ALA A 649 8.95 -24.20 -15.33
CA ALA A 649 9.39 -22.80 -15.25
C ALA A 649 10.86 -22.71 -14.82
N GLU A 650 11.26 -23.42 -13.75
CA GLU A 650 12.67 -23.49 -13.29
C GLU A 650 13.60 -24.00 -14.41
N LYS A 651 13.17 -25.01 -15.19
CA LYS A 651 13.95 -25.52 -16.33
C LYS A 651 14.04 -24.54 -17.49
N ARG A 652 12.99 -23.74 -17.75
CA ARG A 652 12.99 -22.68 -18.78
C ARG A 652 13.91 -21.53 -18.34
N GLU A 653 13.86 -21.14 -17.07
CA GLU A 653 14.72 -20.09 -16.50
C GLU A 653 16.21 -20.45 -16.54
N MET A 654 16.54 -21.74 -16.36
CA MET A 654 17.91 -22.27 -16.43
C MET A 654 18.44 -22.46 -17.86
N ALA A 655 17.59 -22.45 -18.89
CA ALA A 655 18.01 -22.71 -20.28
C ALA A 655 18.80 -21.55 -20.90
N ASP A 656 18.55 -20.32 -20.43
CA ASP A 656 19.19 -19.09 -20.90
C ASP A 656 20.48 -18.74 -20.15
N VAL A 657 20.90 -19.57 -19.19
CA VAL A 657 22.10 -19.32 -18.39
C VAL A 657 23.29 -19.89 -19.15
N VAL A 658 24.13 -19.01 -19.68
CA VAL A 658 25.41 -19.41 -20.30
C VAL A 658 26.37 -19.83 -19.19
N GLU A 659 26.86 -21.08 -19.24
CA GLU A 659 27.92 -21.53 -18.33
C GLU A 659 29.19 -20.72 -18.60
N GLN A 660 29.62 -19.93 -17.61
CA GLN A 660 30.82 -19.11 -17.72
C GLN A 660 32.09 -19.93 -17.51
N GLU A 661 33.19 -19.43 -18.08
CA GLU A 661 34.52 -19.92 -17.76
C GLU A 661 34.85 -19.72 -16.27
N LYS A 662 35.78 -20.51 -15.76
CA LYS A 662 36.18 -20.40 -14.35
C LYS A 662 37.16 -19.24 -14.16
N LEU A 663 36.93 -18.41 -13.15
CA LEU A 663 37.82 -17.32 -12.78
C LEU A 663 39.23 -17.82 -12.43
N THR A 664 40.25 -17.17 -12.99
CA THR A 664 41.67 -17.50 -12.84
C THR A 664 42.29 -16.63 -11.75
N GLU A 665 42.53 -17.23 -10.59
CA GLU A 665 43.15 -16.54 -9.46
C GLU A 665 44.62 -16.18 -9.74
N ILE A 666 45.01 -14.96 -9.38
CA ILE A 666 46.41 -14.51 -9.42
C ILE A 666 47.20 -15.31 -8.38
N ARG A 667 48.15 -16.14 -8.84
CA ARG A 667 49.06 -16.92 -7.99
C ARG A 667 50.42 -16.21 -7.89
N GLY A 668 50.85 -15.88 -6.68
CA GLY A 668 52.19 -15.34 -6.40
C GLY A 668 52.27 -13.86 -6.00
N ARG A 669 51.19 -13.08 -6.15
CA ARG A 669 51.06 -11.70 -5.64
C ARG A 669 49.72 -11.55 -4.93
N ARG A 670 49.65 -10.70 -3.88
CA ARG A 670 48.36 -10.38 -3.24
C ARG A 670 47.50 -9.57 -4.22
N PRO A 671 46.25 -9.99 -4.49
CA PRO A 671 45.34 -9.24 -5.35
C PRO A 671 44.99 -7.89 -4.70
N THR A 672 44.65 -6.91 -5.55
CA THR A 672 44.08 -5.65 -5.07
C THR A 672 42.68 -5.95 -4.51
N ARG A 673 42.44 -5.52 -3.27
CA ARG A 673 41.23 -5.79 -2.52
C ARG A 673 40.48 -4.51 -2.19
N LEU A 674 39.16 -4.55 -2.31
CA LEU A 674 38.23 -3.60 -1.68
C LEU A 674 37.48 -4.33 -0.57
N GLY A 675 37.68 -3.89 0.68
CA GLY A 675 37.10 -4.54 1.86
C GLY A 675 35.77 -3.92 2.30
N GLU A 676 35.03 -4.66 3.12
CA GLU A 676 33.77 -4.22 3.75
C GLU A 676 32.67 -3.77 2.76
N VAL A 677 32.58 -4.46 1.62
CA VAL A 677 31.54 -4.20 0.62
C VAL A 677 30.38 -5.18 0.73
N PHE A 678 29.20 -4.73 0.36
CA PHE A 678 27.99 -5.54 0.27
C PHE A 678 27.65 -5.77 -1.21
N ALA A 679 27.25 -6.99 -1.56
CA ALA A 679 26.82 -7.33 -2.91
C ALA A 679 25.29 -7.19 -3.07
N ARG A 680 24.80 -6.84 -4.26
CA ARG A 680 23.40 -6.99 -4.70
C ARG A 680 23.40 -7.68 -6.07
N PRO A 681 22.57 -8.71 -6.32
CA PRO A 681 21.57 -9.31 -5.42
C PRO A 681 22.19 -10.17 -4.30
N ILE A 682 21.54 -10.16 -3.11
CA ILE A 682 21.96 -10.95 -1.93
C ILE A 682 21.22 -12.28 -1.87
N GLU A 683 21.91 -13.36 -1.51
CA GLU A 683 21.31 -14.62 -1.10
C GLU A 683 21.25 -14.74 0.44
N GLY A 684 20.11 -14.37 1.03
CA GLY A 684 19.88 -14.48 2.47
C GLY A 684 20.28 -13.24 3.27
N LYS A 685 20.95 -13.42 4.42
CA LYS A 685 21.33 -12.30 5.31
C LYS A 685 22.46 -11.49 4.68
N ARG A 686 22.34 -10.16 4.75
CA ARG A 686 23.36 -9.21 4.34
C ARG A 686 24.63 -9.40 5.18
N LEU A 687 25.74 -9.72 4.52
CA LEU A 687 27.06 -9.88 5.12
C LEU A 687 28.05 -9.05 4.32
N ALA A 688 28.92 -8.32 5.02
CA ALA A 688 30.03 -7.62 4.39
C ALA A 688 31.11 -8.63 3.97
N GLY A 689 31.71 -8.39 2.81
CA GLY A 689 32.76 -9.22 2.23
C GLY A 689 33.84 -8.39 1.54
N ASP A 690 34.77 -9.10 0.91
CA ASP A 690 35.92 -8.54 0.22
C ASP A 690 35.79 -8.79 -1.29
N LEU A 691 36.04 -7.76 -2.09
CA LEU A 691 36.08 -7.82 -3.55
C LEU A 691 37.54 -7.80 -4.02
N ASP A 692 38.01 -8.92 -4.57
CA ASP A 692 39.38 -9.13 -5.03
C ASP A 692 39.46 -9.08 -6.57
N ILE A 693 40.44 -8.35 -7.10
CA ILE A 693 40.73 -8.30 -8.55
C ILE A 693 41.64 -9.47 -8.93
N HIS A 694 41.23 -10.24 -9.93
CA HIS A 694 41.95 -11.38 -10.49
C HIS A 694 42.30 -11.16 -11.97
N ALA A 695 42.93 -12.14 -12.61
CA ALA A 695 43.49 -11.97 -13.96
C ALA A 695 42.41 -11.80 -15.06
N ASN A 696 41.25 -12.43 -14.89
CA ASN A 696 40.16 -12.41 -15.89
C ASN A 696 38.81 -11.93 -15.31
N GLY A 697 38.81 -11.34 -14.12
CA GLY A 697 37.57 -10.87 -13.48
C GLY A 697 37.75 -10.46 -12.02
N VAL A 698 36.64 -10.18 -11.35
CA VAL A 698 36.57 -9.87 -9.92
C VAL A 698 35.85 -10.98 -9.17
N ARG A 699 36.28 -11.22 -7.92
CA ARG A 699 35.64 -12.18 -7.02
C ARG A 699 35.22 -11.51 -5.73
N TYR A 700 33.96 -11.65 -5.38
CA TYR A 700 33.46 -11.31 -4.06
C TYR A 700 33.47 -12.54 -3.15
N THR A 701 34.11 -12.42 -1.99
CA THR A 701 34.17 -13.47 -0.97
C THR A 701 33.63 -12.96 0.36
N THR A 702 32.83 -13.79 1.05
CA THR A 702 32.31 -13.47 2.38
C THR A 702 33.06 -14.30 3.44
N PRO A 703 33.45 -13.74 4.60
CA PRO A 703 34.23 -14.49 5.62
C PRO A 703 33.50 -15.70 6.21
N THR A 704 32.16 -15.66 6.27
CA THR A 704 31.33 -16.60 7.03
C THR A 704 30.61 -17.64 6.16
N ARG A 705 30.59 -17.46 4.84
CA ARG A 705 29.90 -18.34 3.89
C ARG A 705 30.83 -18.62 2.72
N ASP A 706 30.89 -19.88 2.27
CA ASP A 706 31.63 -20.27 1.05
C ASP A 706 30.92 -19.82 -0.24
N GLN A 707 30.11 -18.77 -0.17
CA GLN A 707 29.45 -18.15 -1.32
C GLN A 707 30.43 -17.19 -1.99
N LYS A 708 30.79 -17.53 -3.22
CA LYS A 708 31.69 -16.75 -4.07
C LYS A 708 30.87 -16.21 -5.24
N ILE A 709 31.00 -14.93 -5.52
CA ILE A 709 30.40 -14.31 -6.72
C ILE A 709 31.56 -13.95 -7.62
N ASP A 710 31.64 -14.63 -8.76
CA ASP A 710 32.67 -14.43 -9.77
C ASP A 710 32.05 -13.64 -10.93
N VAL A 711 32.69 -12.52 -11.29
CA VAL A 711 32.28 -11.69 -12.44
C VAL A 711 33.47 -11.59 -13.39
N LEU A 712 33.37 -12.24 -14.55
CA LEU A 712 34.40 -12.20 -15.58
C LEU A 712 34.37 -10.90 -16.37
N PHE A 713 35.54 -10.36 -16.70
CA PHE A 713 35.65 -9.14 -17.53
C PHE A 713 35.10 -9.34 -18.96
N SER A 714 35.17 -10.56 -19.50
CA SER A 714 34.60 -10.87 -20.82
C SER A 714 33.09 -10.67 -20.90
N ASN A 715 32.38 -10.84 -19.77
CA ASN A 715 30.93 -10.75 -19.70
C ASN A 715 30.43 -9.38 -19.23
N VAL A 716 31.31 -8.46 -18.83
CA VAL A 716 30.92 -7.09 -18.49
C VAL A 716 30.60 -6.32 -19.77
N LYS A 717 29.46 -5.64 -19.78
CA LYS A 717 29.05 -4.71 -20.84
C LYS A 717 29.37 -3.28 -20.42
N HIS A 718 28.88 -2.86 -19.26
CA HIS A 718 29.08 -1.53 -18.71
C HIS A 718 29.54 -1.61 -17.25
N PHE A 719 30.45 -0.71 -16.88
CA PHE A 719 31.03 -0.64 -15.55
C PHE A 719 30.90 0.77 -14.98
N PHE A 720 30.12 0.91 -13.91
CA PHE A 720 29.81 2.21 -13.34
C PHE A 720 30.45 2.39 -11.97
N PHE A 721 30.94 3.59 -11.72
CA PHE A 721 31.29 4.08 -10.39
C PHE A 721 30.42 5.29 -10.05
N GLN A 722 29.64 5.18 -8.97
CA GLN A 722 28.83 6.28 -8.47
C GLN A 722 29.34 6.73 -7.10
N PRO A 723 29.78 8.00 -6.96
CA PRO A 723 30.24 8.55 -5.69
C PRO A 723 29.07 8.79 -4.72
N CYS A 724 29.36 8.84 -3.42
CA CYS A 724 28.36 9.14 -2.38
C CYS A 724 28.06 10.65 -2.25
N GLU A 725 27.83 11.34 -3.37
CA GLU A 725 27.47 12.77 -3.40
C GLU A 725 25.94 12.92 -3.28
N HIS A 726 25.47 13.32 -2.10
CA HIS A 726 24.04 13.35 -1.74
C HIS A 726 23.34 11.99 -1.77
N GLU A 727 24.11 10.90 -1.73
CA GLU A 727 23.64 9.51 -1.68
C GLU A 727 24.23 8.80 -0.45
N LEU A 728 23.47 7.89 0.15
CA LEU A 728 23.88 7.16 1.37
C LEU A 728 24.94 6.09 1.12
N VAL A 729 25.13 5.70 -0.14
CA VAL A 729 26.00 4.60 -0.54
C VAL A 729 27.01 5.05 -1.59
N VAL A 730 28.24 4.57 -1.46
CA VAL A 730 29.22 4.55 -2.56
C VAL A 730 29.15 3.18 -3.21
N LEU A 731 29.14 3.12 -4.54
CA LEU A 731 28.90 1.87 -5.25
C LEU A 731 29.71 1.74 -6.53
N VAL A 732 29.92 0.48 -6.89
CA VAL A 732 30.48 0.03 -8.15
C VAL A 732 29.50 -0.99 -8.75
N HIS A 733 29.09 -0.78 -9.99
CA HIS A 733 28.06 -1.59 -10.64
C HIS A 733 28.58 -2.23 -11.91
N PHE A 734 28.34 -3.54 -12.04
CA PHE A 734 28.64 -4.32 -13.24
C PHE A 734 27.35 -4.69 -13.94
N HIS A 735 27.16 -4.19 -15.15
CA HIS A 735 26.09 -4.61 -16.05
C HIS A 735 26.63 -5.65 -17.03
N LEU A 736 26.02 -6.84 -17.07
CA LEU A 736 26.53 -7.99 -17.81
C LEU A 736 25.84 -8.20 -19.15
N LYS A 737 26.59 -8.71 -20.13
CA LYS A 737 26.08 -9.11 -21.46
C LYS A 737 25.12 -10.29 -21.34
N ALA A 738 25.55 -11.35 -20.66
CA ALA A 738 24.74 -12.53 -20.35
C ALA A 738 24.41 -12.59 -18.84
N PRO A 739 23.17 -12.97 -18.48
CA PRO A 739 22.77 -13.10 -17.09
C PRO A 739 23.50 -14.25 -16.40
N ILE A 740 23.90 -14.05 -15.14
CA ILE A 740 24.51 -15.08 -14.29
C ILE A 740 23.57 -15.51 -13.19
N MET A 741 23.77 -16.73 -12.71
CA MET A 741 23.08 -17.27 -11.54
C MET A 741 23.87 -16.92 -10.28
N ILE A 742 23.32 -16.01 -9.47
CA ILE A 742 23.83 -15.74 -8.12
C ILE A 742 22.85 -16.38 -7.14
N GLY A 743 23.25 -17.51 -6.57
CA GLY A 743 22.38 -18.31 -5.71
C GLY A 743 21.19 -18.88 -6.50
N LYS A 744 19.98 -18.43 -6.16
CA LYS A 744 18.73 -18.78 -6.88
C LYS A 744 18.24 -17.72 -7.86
N LYS A 745 18.92 -16.56 -7.94
CA LYS A 745 18.46 -15.44 -8.77
C LYS A 745 19.31 -15.34 -10.03
N LYS A 746 18.64 -15.34 -11.18
CA LYS A 746 19.21 -14.95 -12.48
C LYS A 746 19.26 -13.42 -12.53
N THR A 747 20.45 -12.84 -12.69
CA THR A 747 20.63 -11.37 -12.76
C THR A 747 21.60 -10.99 -13.87
N ARG A 748 21.34 -9.87 -14.55
CA ARG A 748 22.31 -9.20 -15.43
C ARG A 748 23.11 -8.14 -14.69
N ASP A 749 22.60 -7.68 -13.56
CA ASP A 749 23.15 -6.57 -12.81
C ASP A 749 23.73 -7.06 -11.48
N VAL A 750 24.99 -6.70 -11.24
CA VAL A 750 25.72 -7.04 -10.01
C VAL A 750 26.34 -5.77 -9.45
N GLN A 751 25.89 -5.37 -8.28
CA GLN A 751 26.34 -4.15 -7.62
C GLN A 751 27.13 -4.48 -6.35
N PHE A 752 28.23 -3.79 -6.13
CA PHE A 752 28.98 -3.81 -4.87
C PHE A 752 28.98 -2.41 -4.27
N TYR A 753 28.53 -2.27 -3.03
CA TYR A 753 28.35 -0.97 -2.39
C TYR A 753 28.77 -0.99 -0.93
N ARG A 754 29.11 0.19 -0.41
CA ARG A 754 29.37 0.43 1.01
C ARG A 754 28.56 1.63 1.47
N GLU A 755 27.95 1.52 2.64
CA GLU A 755 27.21 2.62 3.26
C GLU A 755 28.22 3.64 3.80
N ALA A 756 28.01 4.90 3.45
CA ALA A 756 28.90 5.98 3.86
C ALA A 756 28.58 6.48 5.28
N SER A 757 27.34 6.29 5.75
CA SER A 757 26.93 6.57 7.12
C SER A 757 26.86 5.30 7.97
N ASP A 758 27.57 5.31 9.09
CA ASP A 758 27.40 4.33 10.15
C ASP A 758 26.13 4.69 10.93
N ALA A 759 24.97 4.30 10.44
CA ALA A 759 23.77 4.22 11.30
C ALA A 759 23.87 3.04 12.27
N SER A 760 25.07 2.71 12.76
CA SER A 760 25.30 1.80 13.86
C SER A 760 25.03 2.55 15.17
N PHE A 761 23.74 2.78 15.42
CA PHE A 761 23.26 2.90 16.80
C PHE A 761 23.56 1.55 17.46
N ASP A 762 24.66 1.50 18.23
CA ASP A 762 25.05 0.35 19.03
C ASP A 762 23.93 0.07 20.06
N ASP A 763 23.11 -0.94 19.74
CA ASP A 763 22.04 -1.51 20.56
C ASP A 763 22.59 -2.31 21.77
N THR A 764 23.91 -2.23 22.03
CA THR A 764 24.54 -2.77 23.23
C THR A 764 24.90 -1.64 24.19
N GLY A 765 23.90 -1.23 24.96
CA GLY A 765 24.08 -0.35 26.12
C GLY A 765 25.03 -0.96 27.14
N ASN A 766 26.34 -0.65 27.04
CA ASN A 766 27.28 -0.65 28.14
C ASN A 766 28.67 -0.15 27.71
N ARG A 767 28.82 1.16 27.50
CA ARG A 767 30.01 1.89 27.96
C ARG A 767 29.77 3.40 27.91
N LYS A 768 29.60 3.96 29.11
CA LYS A 768 29.69 5.40 29.38
C LYS A 768 31.04 5.93 28.86
N ARG A 769 31.05 6.61 27.71
CA ARG A 769 31.95 7.75 27.53
C ARG A 769 31.09 9.01 27.60
N LYS A 770 31.36 9.83 28.61
CA LYS A 770 30.97 11.23 28.66
C LYS A 770 31.60 11.89 27.44
N ILE A 771 30.81 12.19 26.41
CA ILE A 771 31.18 13.20 25.42
C ILE A 771 30.38 14.44 25.81
N ARG A 772 31.11 15.52 26.09
CA ARG A 772 30.56 16.81 26.46
C ARG A 772 30.19 17.49 25.14
N TYR A 773 28.97 17.27 24.66
CA TYR A 773 28.49 17.98 23.48
C TYR A 773 28.49 19.50 23.74
N GLY A 774 29.36 20.20 23.04
CA GLY A 774 29.20 21.58 22.62
C GLY A 774 29.27 21.62 21.10
N ASP A 775 28.89 22.74 20.50
CA ASP A 775 28.81 22.96 19.04
C ASP A 775 30.13 22.64 18.30
N GLU A 776 31.26 22.61 19.00
CA GLU A 776 32.59 22.22 18.48
C GLU A 776 32.68 20.72 18.13
N ASP A 777 32.01 19.84 18.88
CA ASP A 777 32.00 18.38 18.66
C ASP A 777 31.10 17.99 17.48
N GLU A 778 30.03 18.74 17.22
CA GLU A 778 29.08 18.47 16.13
C GLU A 778 29.63 18.91 14.77
N ILE A 779 30.29 20.07 14.73
CA ILE A 779 31.07 20.51 13.55
C ILE A 779 32.24 19.56 13.29
N GLU A 780 32.89 19.02 14.33
CA GLU A 780 33.95 18.03 14.17
C GLU A 780 33.40 16.71 13.61
N LEU A 781 32.26 16.23 14.10
CA LEU A 781 31.58 15.03 13.58
C LEU A 781 31.13 15.20 12.12
N GLU A 782 30.60 16.36 11.75
CA GLU A 782 30.20 16.65 10.37
C GLU A 782 31.42 16.73 9.44
N GLN A 783 32.53 17.34 9.90
CA GLN A 783 33.79 17.34 9.17
C GLN A 783 34.39 15.94 9.06
N GLU A 784 34.30 15.11 10.10
CA GLU A 784 34.72 13.71 10.08
C GLU A 784 33.88 12.90 9.09
N GLU A 785 32.56 13.12 9.03
CA GLU A 785 31.69 12.46 8.06
C GLU A 785 32.02 12.88 6.63
N ARG A 786 32.19 14.19 6.37
CA ARG A 786 32.64 14.70 5.06
C ARG A 786 34.00 14.12 4.68
N ARG A 787 34.95 14.04 5.61
CA ARG A 787 36.27 13.42 5.38
C ARG A 787 36.13 11.92 5.08
N ARG A 788 35.24 11.20 5.78
CA ARG A 788 34.98 9.77 5.56
C ARG A 788 34.35 9.51 4.20
N ARG A 789 33.33 10.29 3.81
CA ARG A 789 32.72 10.24 2.47
C ARG A 789 33.75 10.49 1.36
N ASN A 790 34.57 11.52 1.51
CA ASN A 790 35.64 11.81 0.55
C ASN A 790 36.73 10.72 0.50
N ALA A 791 37.07 10.13 1.65
CA ALA A 791 38.01 9.01 1.72
C ALA A 791 37.45 7.76 1.02
N LEU A 792 36.18 7.42 1.25
CA LEU A 792 35.48 6.30 0.61
C LEU A 792 35.36 6.52 -0.91
N ASN A 793 34.97 7.71 -1.37
CA ASN A 793 34.92 8.05 -2.79
C ASN A 793 36.31 7.90 -3.44
N LYS A 794 37.37 8.34 -2.77
CA LYS A 794 38.75 8.18 -3.27
C LYS A 794 39.19 6.71 -3.31
N GLU A 795 38.81 5.92 -2.31
CA GLU A 795 39.10 4.48 -2.26
C GLU A 795 38.40 3.73 -3.38
N PHE A 796 37.08 3.93 -3.54
CA PHE A 796 36.29 3.28 -4.59
C PHE A 796 36.71 3.72 -5.99
N LYS A 797 37.00 5.02 -6.20
CA LYS A 797 37.52 5.52 -7.48
C LYS A 797 38.86 4.88 -7.84
N ALA A 798 39.81 4.84 -6.90
CA ALA A 798 41.10 4.20 -7.12
C ALA A 798 40.99 2.68 -7.34
N PHE A 799 39.96 2.04 -6.78
CA PHE A 799 39.67 0.63 -7.06
C PHE A 799 39.07 0.46 -8.46
N ALA A 800 38.10 1.29 -8.85
CA ALA A 800 37.48 1.25 -10.17
C ALA A 800 38.51 1.47 -11.30
N GLU A 801 39.42 2.43 -11.15
CA GLU A 801 40.52 2.66 -12.10
C GLU A 801 41.43 1.43 -12.24
N LYS A 802 41.72 0.73 -11.14
CA LYS A 802 42.50 -0.52 -11.18
C LYS A 802 41.75 -1.69 -11.80
N VAL A 803 40.42 -1.72 -11.69
CA VAL A 803 39.58 -2.72 -12.37
C VAL A 803 39.65 -2.50 -13.88
N ALA A 804 39.55 -1.24 -14.34
CA ALA A 804 39.71 -0.89 -15.75
C ALA A 804 41.11 -1.25 -16.27
N GLU A 805 42.18 -0.90 -15.54
CA GLU A 805 43.57 -1.28 -15.88
C GLU A 805 43.75 -2.80 -15.96
N ALA A 806 43.18 -3.56 -15.02
CA ALA A 806 43.25 -5.02 -15.01
C ALA A 806 42.41 -5.68 -16.12
N SER A 807 41.47 -4.93 -16.72
CA SER A 807 40.64 -5.41 -17.82
C SER A 807 41.32 -5.31 -19.18
N GLU A 808 42.54 -4.75 -19.26
CA GLU A 808 43.25 -4.44 -20.50
C GLU A 808 42.46 -3.47 -21.40
N ASP A 809 41.88 -2.42 -20.81
CA ASP A 809 41.07 -1.38 -21.49
C ASP A 809 39.86 -1.94 -22.28
N ARG A 810 39.26 -3.04 -21.80
CA ARG A 810 38.05 -3.62 -22.41
C ARG A 810 36.78 -2.81 -22.14
N PHE A 811 36.75 -2.09 -21.01
CA PHE A 811 35.67 -1.22 -20.62
C PHE A 811 36.25 -0.08 -19.77
N ASP A 812 35.66 1.10 -19.91
CA ASP A 812 36.03 2.27 -19.13
C ASP A 812 35.19 2.40 -17.85
N VAL A 813 35.62 3.27 -16.95
CA VAL A 813 34.87 3.59 -15.72
C VAL A 813 33.90 4.73 -16.01
N ASP A 814 32.62 4.40 -16.12
CA ASP A 814 31.58 5.39 -16.35
C ASP A 814 31.10 6.02 -15.03
N ILE A 815 31.05 7.34 -15.00
CA ILE A 815 30.62 8.13 -13.84
C ILE A 815 29.35 8.91 -14.22
N PRO A 816 28.22 8.71 -13.51
CA PRO A 816 26.98 9.43 -13.80
C PRO A 816 27.08 10.94 -13.57
N TYR A 817 26.61 11.73 -14.53
CA TYR A 817 26.55 13.19 -14.47
C TYR A 817 25.30 13.64 -13.74
N ARG A 818 25.43 13.99 -12.45
CA ARG A 818 24.30 14.42 -11.63
C ARG A 818 23.66 15.72 -12.10
N GLU A 819 24.44 16.67 -12.63
CA GLU A 819 23.95 17.98 -13.10
C GLU A 819 22.97 17.87 -14.28
N LEU A 820 23.12 16.82 -15.11
CA LEU A 820 22.24 16.52 -16.24
C LEU A 820 21.13 15.53 -15.86
N GLY A 821 21.05 15.13 -14.59
CA GLY A 821 20.06 14.18 -14.12
C GLY A 821 18.66 14.78 -14.01
N PHE A 822 17.65 13.97 -14.27
CA PHE A 822 16.24 14.35 -14.17
C PHE A 822 15.43 13.33 -13.38
N GLN A 823 14.33 13.76 -12.77
CA GLN A 823 13.48 12.85 -12.02
C GLN A 823 12.43 12.22 -12.93
N GLY A 824 12.29 10.90 -12.84
CA GLY A 824 11.31 10.13 -13.62
C GLY A 824 10.96 8.82 -12.95
N VAL A 825 9.94 8.14 -13.51
CA VAL A 825 9.41 6.87 -13.01
C VAL A 825 9.60 5.80 -14.10
N PRO A 826 10.78 5.16 -14.20
CA PRO A 826 11.04 4.10 -15.17
C PRO A 826 10.37 2.77 -14.78
N ASN A 827 10.03 2.62 -13.50
CA ASN A 827 9.38 1.43 -12.95
C ASN A 827 8.11 1.84 -12.18
N ARG A 828 8.17 1.86 -10.84
CA ARG A 828 7.02 2.23 -9.96
C ARG A 828 7.29 3.44 -9.06
N THR A 829 8.54 3.81 -8.88
CA THR A 829 8.97 4.84 -7.94
C THR A 829 9.69 5.95 -8.70
N GLY A 830 9.48 7.19 -8.25
CA GLY A 830 10.24 8.34 -8.72
C GLY A 830 11.71 8.18 -8.30
N VAL A 831 12.60 8.24 -9.27
CA VAL A 831 14.05 8.10 -9.10
C VAL A 831 14.76 9.18 -9.90
N LEU A 832 15.95 9.56 -9.46
CA LEU A 832 16.84 10.41 -10.23
C LEU A 832 17.52 9.52 -11.30
N LEU A 833 17.23 9.77 -12.56
CA LEU A 833 17.97 9.18 -13.67
C LEU A 833 19.13 10.10 -14.02
N GLN A 834 20.31 9.52 -14.16
CA GLN A 834 21.54 10.24 -14.42
C GLN A 834 22.14 9.75 -15.74
N PRO A 835 22.37 10.63 -16.71
CA PRO A 835 23.10 10.25 -17.91
C PRO A 835 24.59 10.04 -17.58
N THR A 836 25.21 9.13 -18.30
CA THR A 836 26.66 8.89 -18.36
C THR A 836 27.13 9.19 -19.78
N THR A 837 28.38 8.88 -20.08
CA THR A 837 28.96 8.91 -21.43
C THR A 837 28.18 8.08 -22.44
N GLU A 838 27.77 6.85 -22.08
CA GLU A 838 27.13 5.92 -23.02
C GLU A 838 25.76 5.39 -22.59
N CYS A 839 25.34 5.65 -21.35
CA CYS A 839 24.11 5.11 -20.77
C CYS A 839 23.27 6.14 -20.02
N LEU A 840 21.95 5.95 -19.97
CA LEU A 840 21.08 6.56 -18.96
C LEU A 840 20.88 5.55 -17.83
N VAL A 841 21.26 5.92 -16.60
CA VAL A 841 21.29 4.98 -15.48
C VAL A 841 20.53 5.45 -14.25
N GLN A 842 19.99 4.48 -13.52
CA GLN A 842 19.63 4.58 -12.11
C GLN A 842 20.17 3.35 -11.38
N LEU A 843 21.18 3.57 -10.55
CA LEU A 843 21.92 2.53 -9.82
C LEU A 843 21.70 2.59 -8.30
N THR A 844 21.03 3.62 -7.79
CA THR A 844 20.90 3.84 -6.34
C THR A 844 20.14 2.70 -5.66
N ASP A 845 18.99 2.32 -6.22
CA ASP A 845 18.14 1.26 -5.68
C ASP A 845 17.60 0.30 -6.76
N PRO A 846 17.46 -1.00 -6.44
CA PRO A 846 16.84 -1.97 -7.33
C PRO A 846 15.30 -1.78 -7.39
N PRO A 847 14.65 -2.00 -8.54
CA PRO A 847 15.23 -2.48 -9.81
C PRO A 847 16.07 -1.41 -10.51
N PHE A 848 17.28 -1.80 -10.92
CA PHE A 848 18.20 -0.91 -11.64
C PHE A 848 17.67 -0.67 -13.05
N THR A 849 17.80 0.56 -13.52
CA THR A 849 17.46 0.93 -14.90
C THR A 849 18.74 1.35 -15.59
N ILE A 850 19.13 0.63 -16.65
CA ILE A 850 20.31 0.92 -17.46
C ILE A 850 19.89 0.85 -18.91
N ILE A 851 19.93 2.00 -19.59
CA ILE A 851 19.58 2.13 -21.01
C ILE A 851 20.88 2.48 -21.72
N THR A 852 21.36 1.58 -22.58
CA THR A 852 22.53 1.85 -23.44
C THR A 852 22.08 2.74 -24.60
N LEU A 853 22.62 3.96 -24.69
CA LEU A 853 22.18 4.96 -25.68
C LEU A 853 22.43 4.48 -27.12
N ALA A 854 23.51 3.75 -27.37
CA ALA A 854 23.82 3.16 -28.67
C ALA A 854 22.83 2.07 -29.14
N GLU A 855 22.03 1.49 -28.22
CA GLU A 855 20.99 0.50 -28.57
C GLU A 855 19.60 1.14 -28.74
N VAL A 856 19.48 2.46 -28.57
CA VAL A 856 18.24 3.20 -28.74
C VAL A 856 18.07 3.56 -30.22
N GLU A 857 16.94 3.16 -30.79
CA GLU A 857 16.55 3.51 -32.15
C GLU A 857 15.81 4.85 -32.19
N LEU A 858 14.93 5.11 -31.21
CA LEU A 858 14.09 6.30 -31.14
C LEU A 858 13.74 6.62 -29.68
N ALA A 859 13.69 7.92 -29.34
CA ALA A 859 13.05 8.42 -28.12
C ALA A 859 11.76 9.19 -28.48
N HIS A 860 10.61 8.67 -28.04
CA HIS A 860 9.31 9.33 -28.23
C HIS A 860 8.85 10.02 -26.95
N LEU A 861 8.57 11.32 -27.02
CA LEU A 861 8.02 12.11 -25.92
C LEU A 861 6.50 12.08 -25.99
N GLU A 862 5.85 11.41 -25.04
CA GLU A 862 4.40 11.34 -24.94
C GLU A 862 3.85 12.42 -24.00
N ARG A 863 2.58 12.77 -24.21
CA ARG A 863 1.83 13.73 -23.38
C ARG A 863 2.46 15.13 -23.37
N VAL A 864 3.10 15.51 -24.48
CA VAL A 864 3.62 16.85 -24.67
C VAL A 864 2.49 17.74 -25.20
N SER A 865 1.73 18.35 -24.30
CA SER A 865 0.66 19.29 -24.63
C SER A 865 0.62 20.50 -23.69
N PHE A 866 0.09 21.62 -24.19
CA PHE A 866 0.00 22.85 -23.42
C PHE A 866 -1.03 22.68 -22.29
N GLY A 867 -0.56 22.62 -21.04
CA GLY A 867 -1.40 22.48 -19.84
C GLY A 867 -1.06 21.30 -18.94
N LEU A 868 -0.30 20.31 -19.44
CA LEU A 868 0.17 19.19 -18.63
C LEU A 868 1.46 19.57 -17.89
N LYS A 869 1.52 19.25 -16.59
CA LYS A 869 2.69 19.52 -15.73
C LYS A 869 3.80 18.48 -15.91
N THR A 870 3.48 17.33 -16.49
CA THR A 870 4.38 16.19 -16.66
C THR A 870 4.21 15.55 -18.03
N PHE A 871 5.30 15.05 -18.59
CA PHE A 871 5.35 14.30 -19.84
C PHE A 871 6.05 12.95 -19.62
N ASP A 872 5.96 12.04 -20.59
CA ASP A 872 6.63 10.73 -20.54
C ASP A 872 7.61 10.58 -21.70
N ILE A 873 8.56 9.65 -21.55
CA ILE A 873 9.53 9.27 -22.58
C ILE A 873 9.44 7.77 -22.80
N VAL A 874 9.39 7.37 -24.06
CA VAL A 874 9.47 5.97 -24.48
C VAL A 874 10.74 5.78 -25.29
N PHE A 875 11.60 4.87 -24.82
CA PHE A 875 12.79 4.45 -25.54
C PHE A 875 12.49 3.17 -26.32
N VAL A 876 12.59 3.26 -27.65
CA VAL A 876 12.51 2.13 -28.57
C VAL A 876 13.94 1.64 -28.83
N PHE A 877 14.18 0.34 -28.67
CA PHE A 877 15.48 -0.26 -28.91
C PHE A 877 15.63 -0.71 -30.37
N SER A 878 16.86 -0.70 -30.89
CA SER A 878 17.18 -1.21 -32.24
C SER A 878 16.92 -2.71 -32.41
N ASP A 879 16.88 -3.46 -31.31
CA ASP A 879 16.38 -4.84 -31.27
C ASP A 879 14.88 -4.82 -30.96
N PHE A 880 14.06 -4.90 -31.99
CA PHE A 880 12.60 -4.85 -31.88
C PHE A 880 11.96 -6.04 -31.15
N THR A 881 12.75 -7.09 -30.84
CA THR A 881 12.28 -8.19 -29.98
C THR A 881 12.30 -7.82 -28.50
N LYS A 882 13.10 -6.82 -28.11
CA LYS A 882 13.11 -6.29 -26.74
C LYS A 882 11.88 -5.41 -26.51
N PRO A 883 11.23 -5.52 -25.34
CA PRO A 883 10.15 -4.61 -24.99
C PRO A 883 10.68 -3.17 -24.87
N VAL A 884 9.87 -2.21 -25.30
CA VAL A 884 10.15 -0.78 -25.15
C VAL A 884 10.22 -0.39 -23.66
N MET A 885 11.02 0.63 -23.34
CA MET A 885 11.19 1.13 -21.98
C MET A 885 10.44 2.45 -21.79
N HIS A 886 9.59 2.52 -20.78
CA HIS A 886 8.83 3.73 -20.44
C HIS A 886 9.46 4.44 -19.24
N ILE A 887 9.63 5.76 -19.35
CA ILE A 887 9.97 6.64 -18.21
C ILE A 887 8.83 7.64 -18.05
N ASN A 888 8.08 7.49 -16.96
CA ASN A 888 6.86 8.26 -16.75
C ASN A 888 7.08 9.44 -15.80
N SER A 889 6.16 10.42 -15.85
CA SER A 889 6.02 11.51 -14.88
C SER A 889 7.25 12.42 -14.76
N ILE A 890 7.88 12.77 -15.89
CA ILE A 890 8.97 13.74 -15.93
C ILE A 890 8.39 15.16 -15.93
N GLN A 891 9.00 16.07 -15.17
CA GLN A 891 8.51 17.45 -15.03
C GLN A 891 8.65 18.22 -16.35
N ALA A 892 7.60 18.93 -16.78
CA ALA A 892 7.62 19.72 -18.01
C ALA A 892 8.70 20.82 -18.03
N SER A 893 9.15 21.29 -16.86
CA SER A 893 10.28 22.24 -16.76
C SER A 893 11.62 21.66 -17.21
N GLN A 894 11.74 20.34 -17.29
CA GLN A 894 12.94 19.63 -17.74
C GLN A 894 12.84 19.20 -19.22
N LEU A 895 11.74 19.51 -19.91
CA LEU A 895 11.51 19.10 -21.30
C LEU A 895 12.62 19.58 -22.23
N ASP A 896 12.97 20.87 -22.16
CA ASP A 896 14.00 21.46 -23.02
C ASP A 896 15.39 20.86 -22.73
N ASN A 897 15.73 20.65 -21.46
CA ASN A 897 16.99 20.03 -21.04
C ASN A 897 17.09 18.57 -21.54
N VAL A 898 16.00 17.81 -21.49
CA VAL A 898 15.94 16.43 -22.00
C VAL A 898 16.07 16.41 -23.52
N LYS A 899 15.40 17.33 -24.23
CA LYS A 899 15.52 17.46 -25.69
C LYS A 899 16.95 17.79 -26.12
N GLU A 900 17.59 18.74 -25.44
CA GLU A 900 18.99 19.11 -25.69
C GLU A 900 19.94 17.95 -25.40
N TRP A 901 19.70 17.20 -24.32
CA TRP A 901 20.48 16.01 -23.99
C TRP A 901 20.34 14.90 -25.04
N LEU A 902 19.11 14.57 -25.47
CA LEU A 902 18.86 13.55 -26.50
C LEU A 902 19.46 13.95 -27.84
N ASP A 903 19.37 15.23 -28.22
CA ASP A 903 19.99 15.78 -29.43
C ASP A 903 21.52 15.70 -29.37
N SER A 904 22.11 16.04 -28.22
CA SER A 904 23.56 15.93 -28.00
C SER A 904 24.08 14.49 -27.96
N SER A 905 23.17 13.52 -27.79
CA SER A 905 23.47 12.08 -27.77
C SER A 905 23.19 11.41 -29.11
N ASP A 906 22.88 12.18 -30.17
CA ASP A 906 22.53 11.71 -31.51
C ASP A 906 21.33 10.73 -31.54
N ILE A 907 20.37 10.89 -30.63
CA ILE A 907 19.15 10.06 -30.57
C ILE A 907 18.01 10.77 -31.31
N PRO A 908 17.35 10.12 -32.27
CA PRO A 908 16.16 10.68 -32.93
C PRO A 908 15.02 10.88 -31.94
N LEU A 909 14.41 12.06 -32.00
CA LEU A 909 13.32 12.50 -31.14
C LEU A 909 12.01 12.55 -31.94
N SER A 910 10.91 12.11 -31.33
CA SER A 910 9.56 12.43 -31.79
C SER A 910 8.69 12.89 -30.62
N GLU A 911 7.62 13.66 -30.88
CA GLU A 911 6.73 14.17 -29.83
C GLU A 911 5.26 13.93 -30.20
N GLY A 912 4.45 13.55 -29.21
CA GLY A 912 3.04 13.25 -29.38
C GLY A 912 2.19 13.71 -28.20
N PRO A 913 0.96 14.22 -28.43
CA PRO A 913 0.06 14.65 -27.36
C PRO A 913 -0.61 13.48 -26.62
N ALA A 914 -0.70 12.31 -27.27
CA ALA A 914 -1.35 11.11 -26.75
C ALA A 914 -0.34 9.97 -26.55
N SER A 915 -0.64 9.06 -25.62
CA SER A 915 0.14 7.84 -25.42
C SER A 915 -0.26 6.76 -26.43
N LEU A 916 0.73 6.08 -27.02
CA LEU A 916 0.51 5.09 -28.06
C LEU A 916 0.49 3.66 -27.49
N ASN A 917 -0.23 2.76 -28.18
CA ASN A 917 -0.17 1.33 -27.87
C ASN A 917 1.04 0.68 -28.52
N TRP A 918 2.20 0.82 -27.88
CA TRP A 918 3.47 0.28 -28.36
C TRP A 918 3.46 -1.24 -28.59
N GLY A 919 2.60 -1.99 -27.90
CA GLY A 919 2.47 -3.44 -28.13
C GLY A 919 1.92 -3.78 -29.52
N ALA A 920 0.97 -2.98 -30.02
CA ALA A 920 0.44 -3.13 -31.37
C ALA A 920 1.45 -2.62 -32.41
N VAL A 921 2.05 -1.45 -32.16
CA VAL A 921 3.06 -0.85 -33.06
C VAL A 921 4.25 -1.78 -33.26
N MET A 922 4.83 -2.31 -32.18
CA MET A 922 5.97 -3.23 -32.26
C MET A 922 5.60 -4.57 -32.90
N LYS A 923 4.32 -4.99 -32.87
CA LYS A 923 3.86 -6.19 -33.58
C LYS A 923 3.90 -5.96 -35.09
N THR A 924 3.35 -4.84 -35.57
CA THR A 924 3.40 -4.45 -36.98
C THR A 924 4.84 -4.30 -37.48
N VAL A 925 5.69 -3.63 -36.70
CA VAL A 925 7.13 -3.47 -37.04
C VAL A 925 7.86 -4.81 -37.09
N ASN A 926 7.54 -5.76 -36.21
CA ASN A 926 8.17 -7.09 -36.21
C ASN A 926 7.62 -8.05 -37.29
N GLU A 927 6.40 -7.82 -37.79
CA GLU A 927 5.79 -8.63 -38.85
C GLU A 927 6.50 -8.38 -40.20
N ASP A 928 6.68 -7.11 -40.57
CA ASP A 928 7.45 -6.70 -41.75
C ASP A 928 8.31 -5.44 -41.50
N PRO A 929 9.54 -5.61 -40.97
CA PRO A 929 10.45 -4.49 -40.74
C PRO A 929 10.84 -3.75 -42.01
N LYS A 930 10.82 -4.41 -43.17
CA LYS A 930 11.30 -3.83 -44.42
C LYS A 930 10.29 -2.84 -44.99
N ASP A 931 9.03 -3.25 -45.06
CA ASP A 931 7.93 -2.38 -45.51
C ASP A 931 7.76 -1.15 -44.59
N PHE A 932 8.04 -1.32 -43.29
CA PHE A 932 8.06 -0.22 -42.33
C PHE A 932 9.08 0.89 -42.67
N PHE A 933 10.32 0.54 -43.02
CA PHE A 933 11.33 1.55 -43.39
C PHE A 933 11.13 2.09 -44.82
N GLU A 934 10.54 1.31 -45.74
CA GLU A 934 10.17 1.79 -47.08
C GLU A 934 9.03 2.82 -47.05
N SER A 935 8.10 2.69 -46.10
CA SER A 935 6.97 3.62 -45.90
C SER A 935 7.31 4.88 -45.08
N GLY A 936 8.60 5.14 -44.80
CA GLY A 936 9.06 6.32 -44.09
C GLY A 936 9.33 6.10 -42.59
N GLY A 937 9.30 4.86 -42.11
CA GLY A 937 9.76 4.49 -40.77
C GLY A 937 9.05 5.26 -39.65
N TRP A 938 9.84 5.91 -38.79
CA TRP A 938 9.33 6.62 -37.61
C TRP A 938 8.71 8.00 -37.89
N THR A 939 8.64 8.42 -39.15
CA THR A 939 8.09 9.73 -39.53
C THR A 939 6.60 9.88 -39.21
N PHE A 940 5.83 8.78 -39.13
CA PHE A 940 4.40 8.82 -38.74
C PHE A 940 4.15 9.37 -37.33
N LEU A 941 5.17 9.35 -36.46
CA LEU A 941 5.10 9.89 -35.09
C LEU A 941 5.31 11.40 -35.04
N GLY A 942 5.95 11.98 -36.06
CA GLY A 942 6.14 13.41 -36.18
C GLY A 942 4.89 14.02 -36.78
N GLY A 943 3.97 14.50 -35.94
CA GLY A 943 2.77 15.20 -36.40
C GLY A 943 3.13 16.20 -37.50
N SER A 944 2.63 15.94 -38.71
CA SER A 944 2.94 16.67 -39.93
C SER A 944 2.54 18.13 -39.80
N GLY A 945 3.52 18.97 -39.45
CA GLY A 945 3.43 20.42 -39.54
C GLY A 945 3.80 20.91 -40.94
N GLU A 946 2.91 20.74 -41.91
CA GLU A 946 2.83 21.63 -43.08
C GLU A 946 1.37 22.04 -43.28
N ALA A 947 1.07 23.28 -42.91
CA ALA A 947 -0.15 23.96 -43.27
C ALA A 947 -0.04 24.44 -44.72
N GLU A 948 -0.68 23.74 -45.66
CA GLU A 948 -1.22 24.41 -46.85
C GLU A 948 -2.70 24.72 -46.61
N GLN A 949 -3.01 26.02 -46.60
CA GLN A 949 -4.37 26.54 -46.52
C GLN A 949 -5.19 26.09 -47.73
N GLY A 950 -6.11 25.17 -47.52
CA GLY A 950 -7.24 24.87 -48.38
C GLY A 950 -8.41 24.40 -47.52
N SER A 951 -9.40 25.25 -47.35
CA SER A 951 -10.65 25.06 -46.60
C SER A 951 -11.33 23.71 -46.81
N ASP A 952 -11.58 22.94 -45.74
CA ASP A 952 -12.93 22.71 -45.18
C ASP A 952 -12.82 21.87 -43.89
N GLU A 953 -13.70 22.12 -42.93
CA GLU A 953 -13.87 21.33 -41.71
C GLU A 953 -14.30 19.89 -42.07
N SER A 954 -13.61 18.85 -41.55
CA SER A 954 -14.16 17.51 -41.33
C SER A 954 -13.26 16.69 -40.41
N GLU A 955 -13.89 16.03 -39.44
CA GLU A 955 -13.29 15.18 -38.40
C GLU A 955 -12.53 13.96 -38.97
N PRO A 956 -11.52 13.40 -38.26
CA PRO A 956 -10.89 12.17 -38.68
C PRO A 956 -11.76 10.96 -38.30
N GLU A 957 -12.68 10.62 -39.21
CA GLU A 957 -13.27 9.29 -39.33
C GLU A 957 -12.37 8.44 -40.23
N SER A 958 -11.81 7.34 -39.72
CA SER A 958 -11.31 6.24 -40.57
C SER A 958 -11.46 4.91 -39.83
N THR A 959 -12.72 4.51 -39.64
CA THR A 959 -13.12 3.12 -39.43
C THR A 959 -13.00 2.42 -40.78
N TYR A 960 -12.07 1.47 -40.91
CA TYR A 960 -11.92 0.64 -42.10
C TYR A 960 -13.11 -0.34 -42.17
N ASP A 961 -14.00 -0.15 -43.14
CA ASP A 961 -15.11 -1.05 -43.46
C ASP A 961 -14.86 -1.64 -44.86
N MET A 962 -14.82 -2.97 -44.96
CA MET A 962 -14.72 -3.67 -46.25
C MET A 962 -16.12 -4.14 -46.64
N SER A 963 -16.64 -3.56 -47.72
CA SER A 963 -17.89 -3.94 -48.36
C SER A 963 -17.84 -5.33 -49.00
N GLU A 964 -18.87 -6.12 -48.67
CA GLU A 964 -19.32 -7.38 -49.28
C GLU A 964 -19.72 -7.21 -50.76
N ASP A 965 -19.63 -8.29 -51.56
CA ASP A 965 -20.82 -8.95 -52.12
C ASP A 965 -20.44 -10.25 -52.88
N ALA A 966 -21.15 -11.34 -52.59
CA ALA A 966 -21.65 -12.35 -53.55
C ALA A 966 -22.31 -13.55 -52.83
N SER A 967 -23.54 -13.31 -52.37
CA SER A 967 -24.79 -14.09 -52.59
C SER A 967 -24.86 -15.63 -52.41
N ASP A 968 -25.76 -16.03 -51.48
CA ASP A 968 -26.93 -16.94 -51.60
C ASP A 968 -26.78 -18.31 -52.29
N ASP A 969 -27.42 -19.41 -51.89
CA ASP A 969 -28.53 -19.69 -50.98
C ASP A 969 -28.56 -21.22 -50.78
N ASP A 970 -29.09 -21.70 -49.65
CA ASP A 970 -30.04 -22.84 -49.54
C ASP A 970 -30.11 -23.39 -48.10
N ASP A 971 -31.06 -22.80 -47.36
CA ASP A 971 -32.15 -23.43 -46.60
C ASP A 971 -32.03 -24.92 -46.19
N GLU A 972 -31.96 -25.15 -44.86
CA GLU A 972 -32.91 -26.02 -44.14
C GLU A 972 -33.08 -25.49 -42.70
N GLY A 973 -34.32 -25.09 -42.38
CA GLY A 973 -34.67 -24.39 -41.15
C GLY A 973 -35.23 -25.23 -40.00
N SER A 974 -35.70 -24.46 -39.00
CA SER A 974 -36.51 -24.81 -37.81
C SER A 974 -35.76 -25.25 -36.55
N ASP A 975 -35.27 -24.28 -35.78
CA ASP A 975 -35.88 -23.79 -34.53
C ASP A 975 -34.82 -23.03 -33.72
N ASP A 976 -34.58 -21.77 -34.10
CA ASP A 976 -33.72 -20.86 -33.37
C ASP A 976 -34.55 -20.16 -32.28
N PHE A 977 -34.35 -20.62 -31.05
CA PHE A 977 -34.86 -19.98 -29.85
C PHE A 977 -33.90 -18.85 -29.46
N ASP A 978 -34.31 -17.60 -29.70
CA ASP A 978 -33.94 -16.50 -28.82
C ASP A 978 -34.75 -16.69 -27.52
N ASP A 979 -34.06 -17.03 -26.43
CA ASP A 979 -34.57 -16.99 -25.06
C ASP A 979 -33.59 -16.17 -24.22
N SER A 980 -33.47 -14.89 -24.58
CA SER A 980 -33.28 -13.86 -23.57
C SER A 980 -34.50 -13.82 -22.66
N ASP A 981 -34.21 -13.71 -21.37
CA ASP A 981 -35.07 -13.16 -20.33
C ASP A 981 -36.05 -14.11 -19.61
N GLY A 982 -36.20 -13.84 -18.32
CA GLY A 982 -37.06 -14.65 -17.46
C GLY A 982 -36.76 -14.58 -15.97
N GLY A 983 -36.15 -13.50 -15.49
CA GLY A 983 -36.59 -12.98 -14.20
C GLY A 983 -38.05 -12.52 -14.34
N SER A 984 -38.94 -12.92 -13.42
CA SER A 984 -40.17 -12.18 -13.14
C SER A 984 -40.71 -12.68 -11.79
N GLU A 985 -40.50 -11.96 -10.70
CA GLU A 985 -41.11 -10.69 -10.31
C GLU A 985 -42.51 -10.83 -9.70
N SER A 986 -42.66 -10.15 -8.56
CA SER A 986 -43.69 -9.12 -8.37
C SER A 986 -43.17 -8.21 -7.26
N ASP A 987 -42.29 -7.31 -7.70
CA ASP A 987 -42.54 -5.88 -7.82
C ASP A 987 -43.76 -5.27 -7.07
N ALA A 988 -43.52 -4.14 -6.39
CA ALA A 988 -44.18 -2.86 -6.70
C ALA A 988 -43.91 -1.77 -5.63
N SER A 989 -43.42 -0.63 -6.15
CA SER A 989 -43.48 0.78 -5.68
C SER A 989 -42.87 1.12 -4.32
N ASP A 990 -42.03 2.15 -4.17
CA ASP A 990 -42.23 3.48 -4.72
C ASP A 990 -40.90 4.24 -4.82
N ALA A 991 -40.76 5.00 -5.90
CA ALA A 991 -39.66 5.91 -6.11
C ALA A 991 -39.89 7.17 -5.27
N SER A 992 -39.05 7.41 -4.26
CA SER A 992 -38.91 8.78 -3.73
C SER A 992 -37.89 9.53 -4.56
N GLU A 993 -38.40 10.31 -5.52
CA GLU A 993 -37.70 11.40 -6.18
C GLU A 993 -36.95 12.26 -5.16
N VAL A 994 -35.61 12.24 -5.20
CA VAL A 994 -34.80 13.36 -4.70
C VAL A 994 -34.25 14.07 -5.92
N SER A 995 -34.94 15.15 -6.26
CA SER A 995 -34.54 16.18 -7.20
C SER A 995 -33.06 16.54 -7.00
N GLY A 996 -32.22 16.07 -7.92
CA GLY A 996 -30.94 16.72 -8.18
C GLY A 996 -31.23 18.11 -8.75
N GLU A 997 -30.70 19.16 -8.12
CA GLU A 997 -30.71 20.51 -8.67
C GLU A 997 -30.09 20.47 -10.08
N SER A 998 -30.78 20.99 -11.10
CA SER A 998 -30.23 21.02 -12.47
C SER A 998 -28.93 21.81 -12.51
N TRP A 999 -28.05 21.47 -13.46
CA TRP A 999 -26.75 22.11 -13.63
C TRP A 999 -26.81 23.64 -13.64
N ASP A 1000 -27.87 24.23 -14.20
CA ASP A 1000 -28.13 25.68 -14.18
C ASP A 1000 -28.30 26.26 -12.77
N ALA A 1001 -28.85 25.50 -11.81
CA ALA A 1001 -29.02 25.92 -10.43
C ALA A 1001 -27.71 25.87 -9.63
N LEU A 1002 -26.86 24.89 -9.91
CA LEU A 1002 -25.50 24.78 -9.35
C LEU A 1002 -24.58 25.87 -9.92
N GLU A 1003 -24.67 26.16 -11.21
CA GLU A 1003 -23.89 27.21 -11.86
C GLU A 1003 -24.32 28.60 -11.39
N ARG A 1004 -25.62 28.84 -11.22
CA ARG A 1004 -26.15 30.08 -10.62
C ARG A 1004 -25.78 30.24 -9.15
N ARG A 1005 -25.55 29.15 -8.41
CA ARG A 1005 -25.11 29.16 -7.00
C ARG A 1005 -23.61 29.42 -6.88
N ALA A 1006 -22.81 28.86 -7.77
CA ALA A 1006 -21.38 29.18 -7.93
C ALA A 1006 -21.20 30.66 -8.32
N GLU A 1007 -21.96 31.16 -9.30
CA GLU A 1007 -21.90 32.56 -9.74
C GLU A 1007 -22.35 33.55 -8.64
N LYS A 1008 -23.31 33.16 -7.78
CA LYS A 1008 -23.70 33.96 -6.59
C LYS A 1008 -22.64 33.95 -5.49
N SER A 1009 -21.86 32.87 -5.37
CA SER A 1009 -20.76 32.74 -4.42
C SER A 1009 -19.56 33.59 -4.85
N ASP A 1010 -19.21 33.55 -6.14
CA ASP A 1010 -18.14 34.35 -6.72
C ASP A 1010 -18.47 35.85 -6.70
N ARG A 1011 -19.74 36.20 -6.98
CA ARG A 1011 -20.21 37.59 -6.88
C ARG A 1011 -20.28 38.12 -5.44
N LYS A 1012 -20.37 37.25 -4.43
CA LYS A 1012 -20.21 37.61 -3.01
C LYS A 1012 -18.74 37.78 -2.63
N HIS A 1013 -17.84 36.98 -3.21
CA HIS A 1013 -16.40 37.07 -2.96
C HIS A 1013 -15.79 38.35 -3.57
N TYR A 1014 -16.31 38.84 -4.69
CA TYR A 1014 -15.84 40.07 -5.34
C TYR A 1014 -16.41 41.38 -4.77
N LYS A 1015 -17.49 41.33 -3.96
CA LYS A 1015 -18.07 42.53 -3.31
C LYS A 1015 -17.60 42.78 -1.87
N GLY A 1016 -16.81 41.87 -1.29
CA GLY A 1016 -16.30 42.00 0.08
C GLY A 1016 -14.93 42.68 0.20
N GLY A 1017 -14.33 43.13 -0.90
CA GLY A 1017 -12.93 43.57 -0.96
C GLY A 1017 -12.68 45.08 -1.16
N GLU A 1018 -13.71 45.91 -1.36
CA GLU A 1018 -13.51 47.32 -1.76
C GLU A 1018 -14.06 48.40 -0.80
N GLU A 1019 -14.53 48.06 0.41
CA GLU A 1019 -15.05 49.09 1.36
C GLU A 1019 -14.21 49.36 2.62
N GLU A 1020 -13.04 48.73 2.82
CA GLU A 1020 -12.20 49.00 4.03
C GLU A 1020 -10.81 49.60 3.79
N ALA A 1021 -10.46 49.99 2.55
CA ALA A 1021 -9.13 50.55 2.25
C ALA A 1021 -9.07 52.09 2.07
N GLU A 1022 -10.17 52.83 2.17
CA GLU A 1022 -10.17 54.29 1.91
C GLU A 1022 -10.45 55.22 3.11
N SER A 1023 -10.51 54.70 4.34
CA SER A 1023 -10.86 55.53 5.51
C SER A 1023 -9.85 55.56 6.65
N LYS A 1024 -8.53 55.68 6.39
CA LYS A 1024 -7.56 56.03 7.46
C LYS A 1024 -6.25 56.65 6.97
N SER A 1025 -6.37 57.82 6.33
CA SER A 1025 -5.26 58.76 6.17
C SER A 1025 -5.76 60.21 6.22
N LYS A 1026 -5.94 60.75 7.43
CA LYS A 1026 -5.83 62.19 7.77
C LYS A 1026 -6.07 62.42 9.28
N GLY A 1027 -5.11 63.07 9.95
CA GLY A 1027 -5.41 63.93 11.11
C GLY A 1027 -4.77 63.56 12.46
N ARG A 1028 -3.62 64.19 12.74
CA ARG A 1028 -2.90 64.27 14.03
C ARG A 1028 -3.69 65.00 15.15
N ARG A 1029 -3.16 64.82 16.37
CA ARG A 1029 -3.41 65.51 17.67
C ARG A 1029 -4.46 64.80 18.53
N ARG A 1030 -4.16 64.40 19.76
CA ARG A 1030 -3.38 65.07 20.81
C ARG A 1030 -2.68 64.05 21.70
#